data_AF-A0AAN7NZI5-F1
#
_entry.id   AF-A0AAN7NZI5-F1
#
_cell.length_a   1.000
_cell.length_b   1.000
_cell.length_c   1.000
_cell.angle_alpha   90.00
_cell.angle_beta   90.00
_cell.angle_gamma   90.00
#
_symmetry.space_group_name_H-M   'P 1'
#
loop_
_entity.id
_entity.type
_entity.pdbx_description
1 polymer ?
#
loop_
_entity_poly.entity_id
_entity_poly.type
_entity_poly.pdbx_seq_one_letter_code
_entity_poly.pdbx_strand_id
1 'polypeptide(L)'
;MLQKKSPTTYEIAHKEGGELVGTYHTSAITPYYGNPEEVPNAPIRKTGRPRKLNPDTPNPESSSGRHKDSEGKLHLNDSKRSFNLPHTPGSTNATDYIKTYSTNSTSHLASEDKQVPNKNNESKLRIPLCPEVRANLTGRMKIVKSPVPTVLELEKRFSWLKPGGHWHPKICQVLTKVAIVIPFRCRKAHLLIFLQHIHSFLRKQQIYYTIFVVEQNGTGAFNRARLMNIGYKEALNFDNFDCFIFHDVDLLPEDYRNLYTCSEQPRHMSVAVDVFNYRLPFKHLFGGVTAISRKHFELLNGYSNSFWGWGGEDNDMYNRIRHYKLDVLRHPESIARYTMLTHKKEKPNPHRLHLNNSKTSFNFTLVPSSSTTVLSTTNCTDSIEISSTTLPPFMNYLSSKDEEIPNVNNQSTTTSMPLCPEVPANLTGRLNVIRSPVPTVLELEKQFSWLQPGGHWHPKTCRVLKKVAIIIPFRRREEHLLIFLQHMHPLLRKQQIDYTIFVVEQQGNGSFNRAMLMNIGYKEASNFNNFDCFNFHDIDLLPEDDRNLYTCPEQPRHMSVAINVFQYKLPYKNIFGGVSVITKAHFELVNGFSNSFWGWGGEDDDMSNRIRYHKLRISRYPISIARYTMLKHEQSKPAPQRFEVLRTGQRRFAIDGINNLKYMVIETKQNILYTWVLVKLEVSG
;
A
#
# COMPACT_ATOMS: atom_id res chain seq x y z
N MET A 1 32.49 -29.61 43.96
CA MET A 1 33.12 -28.36 43.49
C MET A 1 32.68 -28.06 42.07
N LEU A 2 32.52 -26.78 41.73
CA LEU A 2 32.06 -26.31 40.42
C LEU A 2 33.25 -25.69 39.68
N GLN A 3 33.70 -26.29 38.58
CA GLN A 3 34.89 -25.86 37.83
C GLN A 3 34.50 -25.46 36.40
N LYS A 4 35.06 -24.35 35.89
CA LYS A 4 34.75 -23.85 34.55
C LYS A 4 35.60 -24.58 33.51
N LYS A 5 34.97 -25.29 32.57
CA LYS A 5 35.68 -26.04 31.52
C LYS A 5 35.71 -25.32 30.18
N SER A 6 34.69 -24.51 29.89
CA SER A 6 34.63 -23.67 28.68
C SER A 6 33.84 -22.39 28.96
N PRO A 7 33.78 -21.42 28.03
CA PRO A 7 33.00 -20.20 28.21
C PRO A 7 31.53 -20.43 28.54
N THR A 8 30.99 -21.61 28.18
CA THR A 8 29.56 -21.94 28.30
C THR A 8 29.28 -23.15 29.19
N THR A 9 30.29 -23.81 29.77
CA THR A 9 30.11 -25.08 30.49
C THR A 9 30.89 -25.14 31.81
N TYR A 10 30.21 -25.58 32.86
CA TYR A 10 30.78 -25.91 34.16
C TYR A 10 30.66 -27.41 34.45
N GLU A 11 31.64 -27.95 35.14
CA GLU A 11 31.67 -29.31 35.63
C GLU A 11 31.47 -29.33 37.14
N ILE A 12 30.66 -30.27 37.62
CA ILE A 12 30.47 -30.50 39.05
C ILE A 12 31.13 -31.82 39.40
N ALA A 13 32.07 -31.79 40.34
CA ALA A 13 32.72 -32.98 40.88
C ALA A 13 32.44 -33.13 42.39
N HIS A 14 32.46 -34.36 42.91
CA HIS A 14 32.39 -34.58 44.36
C HIS A 14 33.58 -33.95 45.06
N LYS A 15 33.33 -33.35 46.24
CA LYS A 15 34.33 -32.54 46.96
C LYS A 15 35.53 -33.36 47.47
N GLU A 16 35.36 -34.67 47.64
CA GLU A 16 36.36 -35.57 48.25
C GLU A 16 36.93 -36.64 47.32
N GLY A 17 36.60 -36.63 46.01
CA GLY A 17 37.06 -37.70 45.10
C GLY A 17 37.23 -37.34 43.64
N GLY A 18 37.03 -36.07 43.23
CA GLY A 18 37.26 -35.63 41.84
C GLY A 18 36.33 -36.22 40.78
N GLU A 19 35.50 -37.21 41.14
CA GLU A 19 34.61 -37.91 40.21
C GLU A 19 33.52 -36.95 39.69
N LEU A 20 33.39 -36.91 38.36
CA LEU A 20 32.52 -35.99 37.64
C LEU A 20 31.05 -36.40 37.82
N VAL A 21 30.28 -35.57 38.50
CA VAL A 21 28.86 -35.77 38.78
C VAL A 21 27.99 -35.29 37.60
N GLY A 22 28.48 -34.34 36.81
CA GLY A 22 27.83 -33.90 35.59
C GLY A 22 28.29 -32.54 35.09
N THR A 23 27.81 -32.16 33.91
CA THR A 23 28.12 -30.88 33.28
C THR A 23 26.86 -30.03 33.15
N TYR A 24 27.01 -28.74 33.43
CA TYR A 24 25.94 -27.76 33.37
C TYR A 24 26.35 -26.63 32.43
N HIS A 25 25.43 -26.26 31.54
CA HIS A 25 25.61 -25.05 30.74
C HIS A 25 25.51 -23.82 31.65
N THR A 26 26.24 -22.74 31.37
CA THR A 26 26.24 -21.50 32.18
C THR A 26 24.83 -20.95 32.39
N SER A 27 23.94 -21.11 31.42
CA SER A 27 22.53 -20.68 31.51
C SER A 27 21.67 -21.50 32.47
N ALA A 28 22.14 -22.66 32.93
CA ALA A 28 21.44 -23.50 33.90
C ALA A 28 21.85 -23.20 35.35
N ILE A 29 22.84 -22.31 35.54
CA ILE A 29 23.33 -21.88 36.84
C ILE A 29 22.85 -20.44 37.07
N THR A 30 22.06 -20.24 38.12
CA THR A 30 21.65 -18.89 38.50
C THR A 30 22.64 -18.37 39.54
N PRO A 31 23.30 -17.22 39.33
CA PRO A 31 24.18 -16.67 40.35
C PRO A 31 23.36 -16.30 41.58
N TYR A 32 23.79 -16.76 42.75
CA TYR A 32 23.22 -16.36 44.02
C TYR A 32 23.86 -15.03 44.45
N TYR A 33 23.03 -14.02 44.71
CA TYR A 33 23.46 -12.69 45.13
C TYR A 33 23.02 -12.38 46.58
N GLY A 34 23.01 -13.39 47.44
CA GLY A 34 22.74 -13.23 48.89
C GLY A 34 24.03 -13.21 49.71
N ASN A 35 23.88 -13.13 51.04
CA ASN A 35 25.01 -13.11 51.97
C ASN A 35 25.81 -14.44 51.86
N PRO A 36 27.13 -14.42 51.60
CA PRO A 36 27.94 -15.63 51.45
C PRO A 36 28.00 -16.54 52.68
N GLU A 37 27.59 -16.06 53.87
CA GLU A 37 27.49 -16.85 55.10
C GLU A 37 26.12 -17.53 55.29
N GLU A 38 25.10 -17.14 54.51
CA GLU A 38 23.78 -17.76 54.56
C GLU A 38 23.69 -18.90 53.55
N VAL A 39 23.48 -20.12 54.04
CA VAL A 39 23.16 -21.28 53.19
C VAL A 39 21.69 -21.19 52.78
N PRO A 40 21.36 -20.95 51.49
CA PRO A 40 19.97 -20.86 51.08
C PRO A 40 19.27 -22.21 51.25
N ASN A 41 18.24 -22.25 52.09
CA ASN A 41 17.31 -23.37 52.22
C ASN A 41 16.30 -23.33 51.06
N ALA A 42 16.74 -23.67 49.85
CA ALA A 42 15.87 -23.84 48.70
C ALA A 42 16.07 -25.25 48.11
N PRO A 43 15.00 -26.07 47.99
CA PRO A 43 15.13 -27.37 47.37
C PRO A 43 15.50 -27.20 45.90
N ILE A 44 16.58 -27.84 45.46
CA ILE A 44 16.95 -27.94 44.05
C ILE A 44 15.76 -28.56 43.31
N ARG A 45 15.00 -27.76 42.58
CA ARG A 45 14.01 -28.29 41.64
C ARG A 45 14.79 -29.09 40.59
N LYS A 46 14.68 -30.43 40.65
CA LYS A 46 15.13 -31.36 39.61
C LYS A 46 14.31 -31.16 38.32
N THR A 47 14.47 -30.04 37.64
CA THR A 47 13.99 -29.86 36.27
C THR A 47 15.19 -29.70 35.36
N GLY A 48 15.78 -30.84 35.05
CA GLY A 48 16.93 -30.97 34.16
C GLY A 48 17.60 -32.31 34.40
N ARG A 49 17.33 -33.30 33.54
CA ARG A 49 18.05 -34.57 33.57
C ARG A 49 19.49 -34.28 33.11
N PRO A 50 20.54 -34.59 33.90
CA PRO A 50 21.92 -34.47 33.43
C PRO A 50 22.10 -35.30 32.15
N ARG A 51 22.85 -34.78 31.17
CA ARG A 51 23.26 -35.60 30.03
C ARG A 51 24.18 -36.69 30.56
N LYS A 52 23.77 -37.96 30.44
CA LYS A 52 24.67 -39.10 30.65
C LYS A 52 25.77 -39.04 29.61
N LEU A 53 27.03 -39.00 30.05
CA LEU A 53 28.17 -39.37 29.24
C LEU A 53 28.13 -40.89 29.06
N ASN A 54 28.19 -41.35 27.81
CA ASN A 54 28.44 -42.75 27.52
C ASN A 54 29.98 -42.92 27.54
N PRO A 55 30.58 -43.76 28.40
CA PRO A 55 32.04 -43.78 28.56
C PRO A 55 32.80 -44.42 27.40
N ASP A 56 32.14 -45.16 26.51
CA ASP A 56 32.83 -45.96 25.50
C ASP A 56 32.49 -45.50 24.09
N THR A 57 33.31 -44.60 23.54
CA THR A 57 33.83 -44.75 22.15
C THR A 57 34.89 -43.68 21.85
N PRO A 58 36.08 -44.05 21.34
CA PRO A 58 37.17 -43.10 21.08
C PRO A 58 37.00 -42.37 19.74
N ASN A 59 37.41 -41.11 19.70
CA ASN A 59 37.91 -40.44 18.48
C ASN A 59 39.20 -41.17 18.02
N PRO A 60 39.66 -41.10 16.75
CA PRO A 60 39.50 -39.97 15.83
C PRO A 60 39.42 -40.33 14.32
N GLU A 61 39.52 -39.28 13.50
CA GLU A 61 40.15 -39.22 12.17
C GLU A 61 39.31 -39.22 10.89
N SER A 62 39.87 -38.43 9.97
CA SER A 62 39.45 -38.05 8.63
C SER A 62 39.03 -39.22 7.73
N SER A 63 38.04 -39.00 6.88
CA SER A 63 38.19 -39.20 5.43
C SER A 63 36.91 -38.85 4.66
N SER A 64 37.17 -38.27 3.50
CA SER A 64 36.35 -38.22 2.29
C SER A 64 35.69 -39.56 1.93
N GLY A 65 34.51 -39.50 1.29
CA GLY A 65 34.01 -40.65 0.53
C GLY A 65 32.61 -40.48 -0.03
N ARG A 66 32.52 -40.06 -1.31
CA ARG A 66 31.44 -40.52 -2.20
C ARG A 66 31.54 -42.04 -2.30
N HIS A 67 30.42 -42.75 -2.31
CA HIS A 67 30.10 -43.68 -3.39
C HIS A 67 28.62 -44.05 -3.41
N LYS A 68 28.11 -44.15 -4.65
CA LYS A 68 26.83 -44.73 -5.06
C LYS A 68 26.87 -46.25 -4.85
N ASP A 69 25.68 -46.87 -4.79
CA ASP A 69 25.18 -47.85 -5.79
C ASP A 69 23.84 -48.42 -5.27
N SER A 70 22.74 -48.18 -6.00
CA SER A 70 22.12 -49.01 -7.06
C SER A 70 21.46 -50.28 -6.53
N GLU A 71 20.13 -50.25 -6.42
CA GLU A 71 19.22 -51.21 -7.08
C GLU A 71 17.77 -50.76 -6.87
N GLY A 72 17.00 -50.78 -7.96
CA GLY A 72 15.63 -50.31 -8.01
C GLY A 72 14.62 -51.37 -7.57
N LYS A 73 13.52 -50.91 -6.96
CA LYS A 73 12.14 -51.29 -7.32
C LYS A 73 11.14 -50.49 -6.48
N LEU A 74 10.27 -49.76 -7.17
CA LEU A 74 9.07 -49.15 -6.63
C LEU A 74 8.00 -50.24 -6.51
N HIS A 75 7.40 -50.37 -5.33
CA HIS A 75 6.06 -50.93 -5.19
C HIS A 75 5.22 -50.04 -4.29
N LEU A 76 4.09 -49.58 -4.84
CA LEU A 76 2.97 -49.01 -4.11
C LEU A 76 2.43 -50.04 -3.11
N ASN A 77 2.01 -49.57 -1.94
CA ASN A 77 0.94 -50.21 -1.18
C ASN A 77 0.08 -49.15 -0.50
N ASP A 78 -1.16 -49.08 -0.96
CA ASP A 78 -2.32 -48.58 -0.22
C ASP A 78 -2.48 -49.38 1.08
N SER A 79 -2.85 -48.71 2.16
CA SER A 79 -3.62 -49.33 3.24
C SER A 79 -4.38 -48.30 4.04
N LYS A 80 -5.69 -48.25 3.77
CA LYS A 80 -6.73 -47.76 4.69
C LYS A 80 -6.61 -48.50 6.03
N ARG A 81 -6.73 -47.77 7.14
CA ARG A 81 -7.21 -48.37 8.41
C ARG A 81 -8.02 -47.36 9.22
N SER A 82 -9.31 -47.64 9.26
CA SER A 82 -10.34 -47.19 10.18
C SER A 82 -10.08 -47.67 11.61
N PHE A 83 -10.43 -46.86 12.62
CA PHE A 83 -10.74 -47.32 13.97
C PHE A 83 -11.87 -46.49 14.58
N ASN A 84 -12.84 -47.20 15.18
CA ASN A 84 -14.08 -46.74 15.80
C ASN A 84 -13.92 -46.52 17.32
N LEU A 85 -14.57 -45.44 17.82
CA LEU A 85 -15.40 -45.28 19.06
C LEU A 85 -14.79 -45.53 20.47
N PRO A 86 -15.23 -44.80 21.53
CA PRO A 86 -16.59 -44.94 22.11
C PRO A 86 -17.32 -43.67 22.65
N HIS A 87 -18.62 -43.90 22.89
CA HIS A 87 -19.75 -43.03 23.26
C HIS A 87 -19.74 -42.37 24.65
N THR A 88 -20.47 -41.24 24.80
CA THR A 88 -21.66 -41.04 25.69
C THR A 88 -22.25 -39.61 25.55
N PRO A 89 -23.50 -39.30 26.00
CA PRO A 89 -24.52 -38.69 25.13
C PRO A 89 -25.12 -37.34 25.60
N GLY A 90 -25.89 -36.70 24.69
CA GLY A 90 -27.08 -35.92 25.04
C GLY A 90 -27.12 -34.46 24.56
N SER A 91 -27.85 -34.18 23.48
CA SER A 91 -29.10 -33.38 23.53
C SER A 91 -29.49 -32.78 22.17
N THR A 92 -30.73 -33.11 21.79
CA THR A 92 -31.74 -32.32 21.05
C THR A 92 -31.54 -31.92 19.58
N ASN A 93 -32.42 -32.53 18.77
CA ASN A 93 -32.78 -32.32 17.37
C ASN A 93 -33.10 -30.86 16.97
N ALA A 94 -32.84 -30.53 15.70
CA ALA A 94 -33.88 -30.14 14.74
C ALA A 94 -33.31 -30.05 13.32
N THR A 95 -33.80 -30.93 12.45
CA THR A 95 -33.66 -30.91 11.00
C THR A 95 -34.61 -29.89 10.36
N ASP A 96 -34.12 -29.29 9.28
CA ASP A 96 -34.78 -28.81 8.06
C ASP A 96 -36.26 -28.39 8.11
N TYR A 97 -36.57 -27.20 7.56
CA TYR A 97 -37.52 -27.07 6.45
C TYR A 97 -37.46 -25.66 5.82
N ILE A 98 -37.26 -25.64 4.51
CA ILE A 98 -37.58 -24.53 3.61
C ILE A 98 -39.10 -24.36 3.58
N LYS A 99 -39.60 -23.13 3.78
CA LYS A 99 -40.87 -22.66 3.21
C LYS A 99 -40.94 -21.14 3.12
N THR A 100 -41.17 -20.70 1.90
CA THR A 100 -41.71 -19.41 1.46
C THR A 100 -42.99 -19.05 2.23
N TYR A 101 -43.12 -17.78 2.66
CA TYR A 101 -44.43 -17.14 2.83
C TYR A 101 -44.38 -15.65 2.51
N SER A 102 -45.35 -15.27 1.69
CA SER A 102 -45.77 -13.93 1.30
C SER A 102 -46.85 -13.42 2.26
N THR A 103 -46.95 -12.09 2.35
CA THR A 103 -48.12 -11.23 2.64
C THR A 103 -48.79 -11.29 4.04
N ASN A 104 -48.86 -10.12 4.69
CA ASN A 104 -50.12 -9.36 4.75
C ASN A 104 -49.91 -7.93 5.26
N SER A 105 -50.28 -6.99 4.39
CA SER A 105 -50.54 -5.57 4.64
C SER A 105 -52.04 -5.39 4.92
N THR A 106 -52.34 -4.51 5.87
CA THR A 106 -53.68 -4.17 6.34
C THR A 106 -54.49 -3.36 5.32
N SER A 107 -55.79 -3.64 5.32
CA SER A 107 -56.87 -3.08 4.53
C SER A 107 -57.25 -1.65 4.91
N HIS A 108 -57.57 -0.81 3.92
CA HIS A 108 -58.68 0.14 4.01
C HIS A 108 -59.40 0.27 2.65
N LEU A 109 -60.72 0.20 2.73
CA LEU A 109 -61.73 0.19 1.68
C LEU A 109 -61.85 1.54 0.93
N ALA A 110 -62.15 1.49 -0.38
CA ALA A 110 -63.38 2.05 -0.96
C ALA A 110 -63.47 1.85 -2.50
N SER A 111 -64.49 1.08 -2.91
CA SER A 111 -65.34 1.16 -4.12
C SER A 111 -64.76 1.54 -5.49
N GLU A 112 -64.86 0.60 -6.44
CA GLU A 112 -64.94 0.86 -7.88
C GLU A 112 -66.37 1.25 -8.28
N ASP A 113 -66.49 2.26 -9.15
CA ASP A 113 -67.66 2.46 -10.01
C ASP A 113 -67.23 2.30 -11.47
N LYS A 114 -68.01 1.54 -12.23
CA LYS A 114 -67.76 1.14 -13.62
C LYS A 114 -68.11 2.28 -14.59
N GLN A 115 -67.24 2.56 -15.57
CA GLN A 115 -67.64 2.97 -16.93
C GLN A 115 -66.49 2.85 -17.95
N VAL A 116 -66.82 2.28 -19.12
CA VAL A 116 -66.03 2.18 -20.35
C VAL A 116 -66.95 2.68 -21.48
N PRO A 117 -66.48 3.23 -22.62
CA PRO A 117 -65.30 4.07 -22.90
C PRO A 117 -65.74 5.42 -23.52
N ASN A 118 -64.96 6.50 -23.37
CA ASN A 118 -65.08 7.62 -24.30
C ASN A 118 -63.71 7.96 -24.91
N LYS A 119 -63.65 7.79 -26.24
CA LYS A 119 -62.54 8.18 -27.10
C LYS A 119 -62.44 9.70 -27.07
N ASN A 120 -61.49 10.22 -26.32
CA ASN A 120 -60.75 11.46 -26.58
C ASN A 120 -59.72 11.63 -25.46
N ASN A 121 -58.72 10.75 -25.46
CA ASN A 121 -57.43 11.11 -24.89
C ASN A 121 -56.50 11.29 -26.09
N GLU A 122 -56.29 12.55 -26.48
CA GLU A 122 -54.96 12.93 -26.95
C GLU A 122 -54.00 12.36 -25.93
N SER A 123 -53.32 11.28 -26.32
CA SER A 123 -52.23 10.71 -25.56
C SER A 123 -51.21 11.83 -25.45
N LYS A 124 -51.26 12.58 -24.34
CA LYS A 124 -50.21 13.47 -23.89
C LYS A 124 -49.00 12.56 -23.82
N LEU A 125 -48.24 12.55 -24.92
CA LEU A 125 -47.25 11.53 -25.23
C LEU A 125 -46.32 11.52 -24.03
N ARG A 126 -46.47 10.52 -23.14
CA ARG A 126 -45.68 10.48 -21.91
C ARG A 126 -44.25 10.36 -22.38
N ILE A 127 -43.50 11.45 -22.23
CA ILE A 127 -42.10 11.52 -22.62
C ILE A 127 -41.43 10.34 -21.88
N PRO A 128 -40.88 9.35 -22.60
CA PRO A 128 -40.40 8.13 -21.97
C PRO A 128 -39.26 8.47 -21.01
N LEU A 129 -39.07 7.68 -19.95
CA LEU A 129 -37.90 7.82 -19.10
C LEU A 129 -36.63 7.69 -19.96
N CYS A 130 -35.60 8.47 -19.67
CA CYS A 130 -34.33 8.32 -20.36
C CYS A 130 -33.84 6.87 -20.12
N PRO A 131 -33.51 6.11 -21.19
CA PRO A 131 -33.10 4.73 -21.04
C PRO A 131 -31.89 4.65 -20.11
N GLU A 132 -31.87 3.69 -19.18
CA GLU A 132 -30.69 3.32 -18.40
C GLU A 132 -29.58 2.94 -19.37
N VAL A 133 -28.77 3.95 -19.70
CA VAL A 133 -27.59 3.94 -20.56
C VAL A 133 -27.56 2.82 -21.61
N ARG A 134 -27.98 3.20 -22.82
CA ARG A 134 -27.98 2.41 -24.06
C ARG A 134 -26.75 1.51 -24.19
N ALA A 135 -27.01 0.26 -24.57
CA ALA A 135 -26.05 -0.76 -25.01
C ALA A 135 -25.08 -0.34 -26.15
N ASN A 136 -25.14 0.90 -26.63
CA ASN A 136 -24.40 1.43 -27.77
C ASN A 136 -23.36 2.51 -27.42
N LEU A 137 -23.09 2.82 -26.14
CA LEU A 137 -21.93 3.64 -25.79
C LEU A 137 -20.65 2.82 -25.99
N THR A 138 -20.04 2.93 -27.17
CA THR A 138 -18.78 2.26 -27.50
C THR A 138 -17.64 3.26 -27.65
N GLY A 139 -16.46 2.88 -27.13
CA GLY A 139 -15.18 3.43 -27.57
C GLY A 139 -14.57 4.56 -26.72
N ARG A 140 -13.24 4.65 -26.85
CA ARG A 140 -12.42 5.75 -26.36
C ARG A 140 -12.62 6.99 -27.23
N MET A 141 -12.65 8.15 -26.61
CA MET A 141 -12.65 9.45 -27.26
C MET A 141 -11.22 9.97 -27.39
N LYS A 142 -10.92 10.60 -28.53
CA LYS A 142 -9.67 11.34 -28.71
C LYS A 142 -9.69 12.62 -27.87
N ILE A 143 -8.67 12.81 -27.06
CA ILE A 143 -8.49 14.04 -26.28
C ILE A 143 -7.87 15.12 -27.17
N VAL A 144 -8.46 16.31 -27.16
CA VAL A 144 -7.94 17.51 -27.84
C VAL A 144 -7.48 18.49 -26.77
N LYS A 145 -6.16 18.75 -26.72
CA LYS A 145 -5.54 19.66 -25.73
C LYS A 145 -5.09 21.00 -26.31
N SER A 146 -5.04 21.11 -27.64
CA SER A 146 -4.52 22.28 -28.36
C SER A 146 -5.23 22.43 -29.73
N PRO A 147 -5.44 23.66 -30.22
CA PRO A 147 -5.24 24.93 -29.51
C PRO A 147 -6.22 25.09 -28.34
N VAL A 148 -5.90 25.98 -27.39
CA VAL A 148 -6.84 26.35 -26.31
C VAL A 148 -7.99 27.14 -26.95
N PRO A 149 -9.25 26.73 -26.78
CA PRO A 149 -10.38 27.43 -27.39
C PRO A 149 -10.66 28.74 -26.64
N THR A 150 -11.20 29.72 -27.36
CA THR A 150 -11.77 30.93 -26.77
C THR A 150 -13.17 30.67 -26.22
N VAL A 151 -13.64 31.53 -25.30
CA VAL A 151 -15.02 31.45 -24.78
C VAL A 151 -16.04 31.55 -25.92
N LEU A 152 -15.84 32.47 -26.86
CA LEU A 152 -16.74 32.69 -27.99
C LEU A 152 -16.83 31.45 -28.91
N GLU A 153 -15.71 30.77 -29.16
CA GLU A 153 -15.71 29.52 -29.91
C GLU A 153 -16.51 28.41 -29.20
N LEU A 154 -16.39 28.31 -27.87
CA LEU A 154 -17.15 27.35 -27.08
C LEU A 154 -18.64 27.67 -27.05
N GLU A 155 -19.02 28.93 -26.86
CA GLU A 155 -20.42 29.38 -26.89
C GLU A 155 -21.06 29.12 -28.25
N LYS A 156 -20.34 29.40 -29.35
CA LYS A 156 -20.81 29.10 -30.71
C LYS A 156 -20.95 27.59 -30.94
N ARG A 157 -19.97 26.80 -30.51
CA ARG A 157 -19.95 25.34 -30.66
C ARG A 157 -21.04 24.66 -29.83
N PHE A 158 -21.33 25.21 -28.65
CA PHE A 158 -22.27 24.66 -27.69
C PHE A 158 -23.50 25.55 -27.51
N SER A 159 -23.99 26.13 -28.61
CA SER A 159 -25.21 26.96 -28.64
C SER A 159 -26.48 26.26 -28.14
N TRP A 160 -26.43 24.93 -27.97
CA TRP A 160 -27.47 24.10 -27.39
C TRP A 160 -27.45 24.05 -25.85
N LEU A 161 -26.43 24.61 -25.20
CA LEU A 161 -26.38 24.80 -23.75
C LEU A 161 -27.29 25.97 -23.33
N LYS A 162 -27.92 25.84 -22.17
CA LYS A 162 -28.55 27.00 -21.52
C LYS A 162 -27.49 27.81 -20.76
N PRO A 163 -27.74 29.10 -20.51
CA PRO A 163 -26.88 29.92 -19.64
C PRO A 163 -26.59 29.21 -18.31
N GLY A 164 -25.35 29.35 -17.82
CA GLY A 164 -24.86 28.63 -16.64
C GLY A 164 -24.32 27.22 -16.91
N GLY A 165 -24.06 26.86 -18.18
CA GLY A 165 -23.46 25.55 -18.53
C GLY A 165 -24.40 24.37 -18.27
N HIS A 166 -25.71 24.63 -18.35
CA HIS A 166 -26.77 23.68 -18.03
C HIS A 166 -27.30 22.98 -19.30
N TRP A 167 -27.55 21.67 -19.20
CA TRP A 167 -28.18 20.90 -20.26
C TRP A 167 -29.01 19.73 -19.76
N HIS A 168 -30.05 19.38 -20.51
CA HIS A 168 -30.82 18.15 -20.34
C HIS A 168 -31.40 17.66 -21.67
N PRO A 169 -31.63 16.35 -21.84
CA PRO A 169 -32.35 15.84 -22.99
C PRO A 169 -33.80 16.37 -23.00
N LYS A 170 -34.31 16.71 -24.19
CA LYS A 170 -35.71 17.13 -24.40
C LYS A 170 -36.64 15.95 -24.73
N ILE A 171 -36.06 14.82 -25.13
CA ILE A 171 -36.77 13.66 -25.70
C ILE A 171 -37.13 12.59 -24.68
N CYS A 172 -36.68 12.73 -23.44
CA CYS A 172 -36.90 11.76 -22.37
C CYS A 172 -36.95 12.43 -21.00
N GLN A 173 -37.70 11.85 -20.06
CA GLN A 173 -37.78 12.34 -18.69
C GLN A 173 -36.56 11.83 -17.91
N VAL A 174 -35.80 12.78 -17.35
CA VAL A 174 -34.57 12.50 -16.61
C VAL A 174 -34.88 11.99 -15.20
N LEU A 175 -34.16 10.95 -14.78
CA LEU A 175 -34.35 10.30 -13.48
C LEU A 175 -33.54 10.94 -12.36
N THR A 176 -32.40 11.54 -12.67
CA THR A 176 -31.50 12.17 -11.71
C THR A 176 -30.90 13.45 -12.28
N LYS A 177 -30.75 14.46 -11.42
CA LYS A 177 -30.05 15.71 -11.76
C LYS A 177 -28.61 15.68 -11.21
N VAL A 178 -27.64 16.02 -12.07
CA VAL A 178 -26.21 15.97 -11.73
C VAL A 178 -25.60 17.36 -11.64
N ALA A 179 -25.03 17.71 -10.49
CA ALA A 179 -24.15 18.88 -10.34
C ALA A 179 -22.69 18.45 -10.49
N ILE A 180 -21.94 19.11 -11.37
CA ILE A 180 -20.49 18.91 -11.52
C ILE A 180 -19.78 20.10 -10.88
N VAL A 181 -19.11 19.86 -9.76
CA VAL A 181 -18.47 20.90 -8.93
C VAL A 181 -16.97 20.87 -9.16
N ILE A 182 -16.43 22.01 -9.59
CA ILE A 182 -15.02 22.16 -9.96
C ILE A 182 -14.38 23.20 -9.04
N PRO A 183 -13.53 22.80 -8.08
CA PRO A 183 -12.74 23.75 -7.30
C PRO A 183 -11.70 24.40 -8.21
N PHE A 184 -11.63 25.73 -8.22
CA PHE A 184 -10.89 26.45 -9.25
C PHE A 184 -10.09 27.63 -8.70
N ARG A 185 -8.91 27.87 -9.27
CA ARG A 185 -8.15 29.12 -9.14
C ARG A 185 -7.05 29.18 -10.21
N CYS A 186 -6.95 30.29 -10.93
CA CYS A 186 -5.83 30.57 -11.86
C CYS A 186 -5.49 29.41 -12.85
N ARG A 187 -6.50 28.78 -13.47
CA ARG A 187 -6.30 27.69 -14.48
C ARG A 187 -7.18 27.86 -15.71
N LYS A 188 -7.25 29.08 -16.26
CA LYS A 188 -8.23 29.44 -17.31
C LYS A 188 -8.05 28.58 -18.58
N ALA A 189 -6.81 28.35 -19.02
CA ALA A 189 -6.55 27.49 -20.17
C ALA A 189 -7.04 26.05 -19.96
N HIS A 190 -6.81 25.47 -18.78
CA HIS A 190 -7.33 24.13 -18.45
C HIS A 190 -8.85 24.11 -18.42
N LEU A 191 -9.50 25.13 -17.86
CA LEU A 191 -10.96 25.23 -17.84
C LEU A 191 -11.55 25.25 -19.25
N LEU A 192 -10.95 26.01 -20.18
CA LEU A 192 -11.44 26.11 -21.55
C LEU A 192 -11.28 24.77 -22.31
N ILE A 193 -10.15 24.09 -22.16
CA ILE A 193 -9.96 22.73 -22.70
C ILE A 193 -10.96 21.74 -22.05
N PHE A 194 -11.16 21.85 -20.74
CA PHE A 194 -12.10 21.01 -20.01
C PHE A 194 -13.54 21.20 -20.51
N LEU A 195 -14.01 22.44 -20.67
CA LEU A 195 -15.36 22.74 -21.16
C LEU A 195 -15.56 22.25 -22.60
N GLN A 196 -14.56 22.41 -23.48
CA GLN A 196 -14.56 21.83 -24.82
C GLN A 196 -14.83 20.32 -24.81
N HIS A 197 -14.16 19.64 -23.89
CA HIS A 197 -14.19 18.19 -23.79
C HIS A 197 -15.49 17.69 -23.14
N ILE A 198 -15.80 18.22 -21.97
CA ILE A 198 -16.80 17.66 -21.08
C ILE A 198 -18.23 17.88 -21.60
N HIS A 199 -18.55 19.01 -22.23
CA HIS A 199 -19.90 19.25 -22.74
C HIS A 199 -20.28 18.25 -23.84
N SER A 200 -19.34 17.97 -24.75
CA SER A 200 -19.50 16.93 -25.77
C SER A 200 -19.64 15.54 -25.13
N PHE A 201 -18.88 15.29 -24.06
CA PHE A 201 -18.89 14.04 -23.32
C PHE A 201 -20.24 13.75 -22.65
N LEU A 202 -20.73 14.68 -21.84
CA LEU A 202 -21.94 14.53 -21.06
C LEU A 202 -23.19 14.51 -21.93
N ARG A 203 -23.21 15.29 -23.03
CA ARG A 203 -24.33 15.26 -23.98
C ARG A 203 -24.52 13.87 -24.58
N LYS A 204 -23.44 13.15 -24.90
CA LYS A 204 -23.53 11.78 -25.43
C LYS A 204 -24.09 10.78 -24.41
N GLN A 205 -23.91 11.03 -23.12
CA GLN A 205 -24.50 10.22 -22.05
C GLN A 205 -25.98 10.54 -21.79
N GLN A 206 -26.52 11.60 -22.39
CA GLN A 206 -27.93 11.99 -22.27
C GLN A 206 -28.38 12.25 -20.82
N ILE A 207 -27.49 12.81 -19.99
CA ILE A 207 -27.79 13.13 -18.59
C ILE A 207 -28.26 14.58 -18.40
N TYR A 208 -29.03 14.85 -17.36
CA TYR A 208 -29.27 16.22 -16.88
C TYR A 208 -28.05 16.67 -16.07
N TYR A 209 -27.40 17.76 -16.48
CA TYR A 209 -26.27 18.29 -15.72
C TYR A 209 -26.19 19.81 -15.71
N THR A 210 -25.49 20.33 -14.69
CA THR A 210 -25.03 21.71 -14.59
C THR A 210 -23.60 21.73 -14.05
N ILE A 211 -22.74 22.58 -14.61
CA ILE A 211 -21.34 22.71 -14.19
C ILE A 211 -21.18 23.96 -13.31
N PHE A 212 -20.61 23.79 -12.13
CA PHE A 212 -20.31 24.85 -11.16
C PHE A 212 -18.79 24.97 -11.02
N VAL A 213 -18.24 26.10 -11.47
CA VAL A 213 -16.84 26.45 -11.26
C VAL A 213 -16.75 27.32 -10.01
N VAL A 214 -16.12 26.80 -8.96
CA VAL A 214 -16.06 27.46 -7.65
C VAL A 214 -14.67 28.07 -7.47
N GLU A 215 -14.57 29.36 -7.77
CA GLU A 215 -13.30 30.08 -7.78
C GLU A 215 -12.91 30.58 -6.38
N GLN A 216 -11.68 30.28 -5.95
CA GLN A 216 -11.12 30.84 -4.73
C GLN A 216 -10.41 32.17 -5.01
N ASN A 217 -10.97 33.26 -4.46
CA ASN A 217 -10.33 34.57 -4.50
C ASN A 217 -9.12 34.66 -3.54
N GLY A 218 -8.13 35.47 -3.91
CA GLY A 218 -6.96 35.80 -3.09
C GLY A 218 -5.74 34.87 -3.28
N THR A 219 -4.63 35.29 -2.68
CA THR A 219 -3.29 34.67 -2.85
C THR A 219 -2.95 33.60 -1.82
N GLY A 220 -3.82 33.37 -0.83
CA GLY A 220 -3.61 32.38 0.24
C GLY A 220 -3.52 30.94 -0.26
N ALA A 221 -3.28 29.97 0.62
CA ALA A 221 -3.26 28.56 0.26
C ALA A 221 -4.59 28.11 -0.39
N PHE A 222 -4.52 27.32 -1.46
CA PHE A 222 -5.71 26.78 -2.12
C PHE A 222 -6.40 25.75 -1.22
N ASN A 223 -7.72 25.79 -1.08
CA ASN A 223 -8.47 24.84 -0.26
C ASN A 223 -9.51 24.11 -1.11
N ARG A 224 -9.05 23.06 -1.78
CA ARG A 224 -9.83 22.26 -2.72
C ARG A 224 -11.11 21.69 -2.09
N ALA A 225 -11.00 21.05 -0.93
CA ALA A 225 -12.13 20.43 -0.23
C ALA A 225 -13.19 21.45 0.23
N ARG A 226 -12.78 22.62 0.72
CA ARG A 226 -13.72 23.67 1.13
C ARG A 226 -14.52 24.21 -0.06
N LEU A 227 -13.87 24.37 -1.22
CA LEU A 227 -14.56 24.81 -2.45
C LEU A 227 -15.56 23.75 -2.95
N MET A 228 -15.26 22.47 -2.79
CA MET A 228 -16.22 21.39 -3.08
C MET A 228 -17.48 21.50 -2.19
N ASN A 229 -17.31 21.75 -0.88
CA ASN A 229 -18.43 21.99 0.03
C ASN A 229 -19.24 23.24 -0.33
N ILE A 230 -18.58 24.33 -0.73
CA ILE A 230 -19.24 25.56 -1.19
C ILE A 230 -20.04 25.27 -2.47
N GLY A 231 -19.44 24.61 -3.46
CA GLY A 231 -20.12 24.25 -4.70
C GLY A 231 -21.31 23.34 -4.50
N TYR A 232 -21.23 22.39 -3.55
CA TYR A 232 -22.39 21.59 -3.15
C TYR A 232 -23.55 22.45 -2.64
N LYS A 233 -23.27 23.41 -1.75
CA LYS A 233 -24.30 24.32 -1.21
C LYS A 233 -24.89 25.23 -2.30
N GLU A 234 -24.04 25.87 -3.10
CA GLU A 234 -24.51 26.78 -4.15
C GLU A 234 -25.26 26.05 -5.27
N ALA A 235 -24.88 24.81 -5.59
CA ALA A 235 -25.65 23.99 -6.52
C ALA A 235 -27.06 23.70 -6.01
N LEU A 236 -27.24 23.44 -4.71
CA LEU A 236 -28.57 23.24 -4.11
C LEU A 236 -29.41 24.53 -4.03
N ASN A 237 -28.77 25.70 -3.97
CA ASN A 237 -29.47 26.98 -4.11
C ASN A 237 -29.97 27.20 -5.55
N PHE A 238 -29.29 26.62 -6.54
CA PHE A 238 -29.64 26.74 -7.95
C PHE A 238 -30.75 25.78 -8.38
N ASP A 239 -30.67 24.50 -7.99
CA ASP A 239 -31.68 23.47 -8.30
C ASP A 239 -31.56 22.28 -7.32
N ASN A 240 -32.59 21.44 -7.26
CA ASN A 240 -32.58 20.23 -6.44
C ASN A 240 -31.81 19.10 -7.11
N PHE A 241 -30.48 19.07 -6.93
CA PHE A 241 -29.61 18.02 -7.46
C PHE A 241 -29.57 16.76 -6.57
N ASP A 242 -29.60 15.59 -7.22
CA ASP A 242 -29.55 14.28 -6.54
C ASP A 242 -28.13 13.72 -6.46
N CYS A 243 -27.28 14.12 -7.42
CA CYS A 243 -25.95 13.59 -7.62
C CYS A 243 -24.92 14.71 -7.76
N PHE A 244 -23.78 14.55 -7.10
CA PHE A 244 -22.67 15.49 -7.14
C PHE A 244 -21.41 14.80 -7.66
N ILE A 245 -20.84 15.36 -8.72
CA ILE A 245 -19.54 14.97 -9.26
C ILE A 245 -18.53 16.04 -8.84
N PHE A 246 -17.59 15.69 -7.97
CA PHE A 246 -16.49 16.57 -7.59
C PHE A 246 -15.31 16.30 -8.52
N HIS A 247 -14.87 17.32 -9.26
CA HIS A 247 -14.06 17.12 -10.46
C HIS A 247 -12.90 18.12 -10.54
N ASP A 248 -11.68 17.60 -10.62
CA ASP A 248 -10.48 18.40 -10.88
C ASP A 248 -10.43 18.89 -12.33
N VAL A 249 -10.30 20.21 -12.53
CA VAL A 249 -10.36 20.86 -13.85
C VAL A 249 -9.36 20.32 -14.88
N ASP A 250 -8.29 19.67 -14.43
CA ASP A 250 -7.24 19.12 -15.29
C ASP A 250 -7.46 17.64 -15.68
N LEU A 251 -8.58 17.00 -15.33
CA LEU A 251 -8.85 15.58 -15.65
C LEU A 251 -9.93 15.39 -16.73
N LEU A 252 -9.53 14.86 -17.89
CA LEU A 252 -10.43 14.65 -19.04
C LEU A 252 -10.80 13.17 -19.21
N PRO A 253 -12.09 12.76 -19.11
CA PRO A 253 -12.49 11.36 -19.27
C PRO A 253 -12.29 10.86 -20.70
N GLU A 254 -11.80 9.64 -20.86
CA GLU A 254 -11.50 9.05 -22.18
C GLU A 254 -12.57 8.11 -22.71
N ASP A 255 -13.50 7.63 -21.89
CA ASP A 255 -14.43 6.57 -22.29
C ASP A 255 -15.87 6.93 -21.91
N TYR A 256 -16.77 6.93 -22.90
CA TYR A 256 -18.18 7.30 -22.68
C TYR A 256 -18.91 6.35 -21.72
N ARG A 257 -18.39 5.14 -21.51
CA ARG A 257 -18.94 4.17 -20.55
C ARG A 257 -18.67 4.57 -19.10
N ASN A 258 -17.79 5.53 -18.84
CA ASN A 258 -17.60 6.10 -17.51
C ASN A 258 -18.70 7.14 -17.24
N LEU A 259 -19.83 6.68 -16.72
CA LEU A 259 -21.04 7.49 -16.59
C LEU A 259 -20.92 8.56 -15.50
N TYR A 260 -21.26 9.80 -15.85
CA TYR A 260 -21.27 10.95 -14.93
C TYR A 260 -22.60 11.06 -14.20
N THR A 261 -22.93 10.00 -13.48
CA THR A 261 -24.09 9.89 -12.59
C THR A 261 -23.64 9.38 -11.23
N CYS A 262 -24.56 9.17 -10.29
CA CYS A 262 -24.27 8.54 -9.01
C CYS A 262 -24.75 7.10 -9.02
N SER A 263 -24.18 6.31 -8.12
CA SER A 263 -24.52 4.91 -7.88
C SER A 263 -24.97 4.71 -6.43
N GLU A 264 -25.40 3.50 -6.10
CA GLU A 264 -25.77 3.08 -4.74
C GLU A 264 -24.68 3.25 -3.68
N GLN A 265 -23.44 3.48 -4.10
CA GLN A 265 -22.31 3.77 -3.24
C GLN A 265 -21.45 4.90 -3.84
N PRO A 266 -20.71 5.68 -3.02
CA PRO A 266 -19.75 6.66 -3.51
C PRO A 266 -18.78 6.06 -4.53
N ARG A 267 -18.58 6.72 -5.67
CA ARG A 267 -17.76 6.20 -6.76
C ARG A 267 -16.52 7.05 -6.99
N HIS A 268 -15.36 6.41 -7.00
CA HIS A 268 -14.13 7.02 -7.50
C HIS A 268 -14.08 6.82 -9.02
N MET A 269 -14.14 7.92 -9.77
CA MET A 269 -14.30 7.89 -11.22
C MET A 269 -12.96 7.89 -11.95
N SER A 270 -11.98 8.65 -11.47
CA SER A 270 -10.65 8.76 -12.09
C SER A 270 -9.68 7.67 -11.64
N VAL A 271 -10.07 6.41 -11.87
CA VAL A 271 -9.30 5.23 -11.44
C VAL A 271 -7.98 5.12 -12.22
N ALA A 272 -8.00 5.42 -13.51
CA ALA A 272 -6.89 5.22 -14.43
C ALA A 272 -6.51 6.56 -15.08
N VAL A 273 -5.63 7.33 -14.47
CA VAL A 273 -5.14 8.60 -15.04
C VAL A 273 -3.82 8.38 -15.79
N ASP A 274 -3.64 9.01 -16.95
CA ASP A 274 -2.47 8.89 -17.83
C ASP A 274 -1.12 9.14 -17.11
N VAL A 275 -1.03 10.16 -16.26
CA VAL A 275 0.17 10.48 -15.46
C VAL A 275 0.52 9.40 -14.44
N PHE A 276 -0.44 8.51 -14.14
CA PHE A 276 -0.25 7.32 -13.31
C PHE A 276 -0.23 6.05 -14.15
N ASN A 277 0.13 6.17 -15.42
CA ASN A 277 0.16 5.08 -16.40
C ASN A 277 -1.17 4.32 -16.48
N TYR A 278 -2.29 5.04 -16.35
CA TYR A 278 -3.64 4.48 -16.33
C TYR A 278 -3.86 3.42 -15.26
N ARG A 279 -3.15 3.53 -14.13
CA ARG A 279 -3.33 2.66 -12.97
C ARG A 279 -3.71 3.47 -11.76
N LEU A 280 -4.52 2.86 -10.90
CA LEU A 280 -4.88 3.47 -9.62
C LEU A 280 -3.64 3.56 -8.73
N PRO A 281 -3.20 4.78 -8.32
CA PRO A 281 -1.98 4.95 -7.51
C PRO A 281 -2.01 4.18 -6.20
N PHE A 282 -3.17 4.14 -5.53
CA PHE A 282 -3.39 3.38 -4.31
C PHE A 282 -4.88 3.10 -4.09
N LYS A 283 -5.21 1.96 -3.45
CA LYS A 283 -6.58 1.46 -3.28
C LYS A 283 -7.50 2.42 -2.50
N HIS A 284 -6.94 3.26 -1.63
CA HIS A 284 -7.68 4.22 -0.82
C HIS A 284 -7.75 5.62 -1.45
N LEU A 285 -7.29 5.79 -2.70
CA LEU A 285 -7.42 7.06 -3.43
C LEU A 285 -8.90 7.31 -3.74
N PHE A 286 -9.39 8.46 -3.28
CA PHE A 286 -10.73 8.96 -3.56
C PHE A 286 -10.65 10.43 -4.00
N GLY A 287 -9.70 10.72 -4.90
CA GLY A 287 -9.37 12.06 -5.39
C GLY A 287 -9.46 12.17 -6.90
N GLY A 288 -9.17 13.35 -7.46
CA GLY A 288 -9.35 13.60 -8.88
C GLY A 288 -10.82 13.84 -9.24
N VAL A 289 -11.53 12.77 -9.59
CA VAL A 289 -12.95 12.80 -9.95
C VAL A 289 -13.72 11.77 -9.12
N THR A 290 -14.76 12.22 -8.41
CA THR A 290 -15.62 11.37 -7.58
C THR A 290 -17.09 11.69 -7.79
N ALA A 291 -17.95 10.69 -7.62
CA ALA A 291 -19.40 10.83 -7.63
C ALA A 291 -19.98 10.42 -6.28
N ILE A 292 -20.76 11.31 -5.66
CA ILE A 292 -21.38 11.09 -4.36
C ILE A 292 -22.82 11.56 -4.44
N SER A 293 -23.78 10.69 -4.07
CA SER A 293 -25.19 11.09 -4.02
C SER A 293 -25.41 12.14 -2.93
N ARG A 294 -26.44 12.97 -3.07
CA ARG A 294 -26.82 13.95 -2.04
C ARG A 294 -26.90 13.31 -0.65
N LYS A 295 -27.61 12.18 -0.55
CA LYS A 295 -27.77 11.40 0.67
C LYS A 295 -26.43 10.99 1.29
N HIS A 296 -25.49 10.47 0.49
CA HIS A 296 -24.18 10.09 1.00
C HIS A 296 -23.34 11.31 1.40
N PHE A 297 -23.39 12.39 0.63
CA PHE A 297 -22.61 13.58 0.94
C PHE A 297 -23.05 14.23 2.26
N GLU A 298 -24.36 14.30 2.50
CA GLU A 298 -24.95 14.76 3.76
C GLU A 298 -24.59 13.83 4.92
N LEU A 299 -24.69 12.51 4.73
CA LEU A 299 -24.32 11.50 5.74
C LEU A 299 -22.84 11.63 6.17
N LEU A 300 -21.95 11.90 5.21
CA LEU A 300 -20.52 12.04 5.44
C LEU A 300 -20.13 13.41 6.03
N ASN A 301 -21.10 14.32 6.17
CA ASN A 301 -20.88 15.71 6.54
C ASN A 301 -19.85 16.41 5.62
N GLY A 302 -19.97 16.17 4.31
CA GLY A 302 -19.12 16.74 3.28
C GLY A 302 -17.61 16.46 3.44
N TYR A 303 -16.79 17.24 2.75
CA TYR A 303 -15.32 17.22 2.89
C TYR A 303 -14.86 17.99 4.13
N SER A 304 -13.67 17.72 4.64
CA SER A 304 -13.04 18.56 5.67
C SER A 304 -12.64 19.93 5.13
N ASN A 305 -13.03 20.99 5.84
CA ASN A 305 -12.64 22.37 5.48
C ASN A 305 -11.21 22.73 5.89
N SER A 306 -10.49 21.85 6.58
CA SER A 306 -9.23 22.17 7.25
C SER A 306 -7.98 21.99 6.37
N PHE A 307 -8.13 21.40 5.18
CA PHE A 307 -7.02 21.11 4.27
C PHE A 307 -6.66 22.34 3.42
N TRP A 308 -5.81 23.21 3.97
CA TRP A 308 -5.22 24.34 3.25
C TRP A 308 -3.93 23.92 2.53
N GLY A 309 -3.85 24.06 1.21
CA GLY A 309 -2.76 23.54 0.39
C GLY A 309 -3.03 22.11 -0.09
N TRP A 310 -2.06 21.50 -0.80
CA TRP A 310 -2.32 20.25 -1.52
C TRP A 310 -2.21 18.98 -0.68
N GLY A 311 -3.26 18.15 -0.77
CA GLY A 311 -3.29 16.76 -0.37
C GLY A 311 -3.86 16.52 1.03
N GLY A 312 -4.31 15.27 1.24
CA GLY A 312 -4.86 14.74 2.49
C GLY A 312 -6.39 14.78 2.58
N GLU A 313 -7.05 15.68 1.86
CA GLU A 313 -8.50 15.86 1.89
C GLU A 313 -9.28 14.71 1.24
N ASP A 314 -8.73 14.12 0.17
CA ASP A 314 -9.33 12.95 -0.49
C ASP A 314 -9.20 11.70 0.37
N ASN A 315 -8.10 11.58 1.14
CA ASN A 315 -7.90 10.52 2.11
C ASN A 315 -8.86 10.68 3.30
N ASP A 316 -9.10 11.90 3.78
CA ASP A 316 -10.12 12.20 4.79
C ASP A 316 -11.51 11.78 4.31
N MET A 317 -11.90 12.15 3.08
CA MET A 317 -13.18 11.72 2.51
C MET A 317 -13.27 10.20 2.38
N TYR A 318 -12.22 9.52 1.91
CA TYR A 318 -12.18 8.06 1.90
C TYR A 318 -12.39 7.47 3.31
N ASN A 319 -11.75 8.04 4.33
CA ASN A 319 -11.90 7.59 5.71
C ASN A 319 -13.33 7.82 6.24
N ARG A 320 -13.97 8.95 5.91
CA ARG A 320 -15.39 9.19 6.23
C ARG A 320 -16.29 8.12 5.60
N ILE A 321 -16.08 7.81 4.33
CA ILE A 321 -16.82 6.76 3.61
C ILE A 321 -16.68 5.42 4.34
N ARG A 322 -15.45 5.04 4.72
CA ARG A 322 -15.19 3.80 5.47
C ARG A 322 -15.76 3.82 6.88
N HIS A 323 -15.73 4.96 7.57
CA HIS A 323 -16.28 5.12 8.91
C HIS A 323 -17.79 4.83 8.93
N TYR A 324 -18.52 5.34 7.93
CA TYR A 324 -19.94 5.06 7.73
C TYR A 324 -20.22 3.71 7.06
N LYS A 325 -19.22 2.82 6.98
CA LYS A 325 -19.32 1.47 6.41
C LYS A 325 -19.81 1.45 4.95
N LEU A 326 -19.62 2.55 4.23
CA LEU A 326 -19.86 2.63 2.80
C LEU A 326 -18.65 2.09 2.04
N ASP A 327 -18.91 1.57 0.84
CA ASP A 327 -17.87 1.12 -0.07
C ASP A 327 -17.56 2.18 -1.13
N VAL A 328 -16.34 2.13 -1.67
CA VAL A 328 -15.97 2.95 -2.83
C VAL A 328 -16.09 2.09 -4.08
N LEU A 329 -17.05 2.44 -4.93
CA LEU A 329 -17.19 1.83 -6.24
C LEU A 329 -16.16 2.40 -7.21
N ARG A 330 -15.69 1.54 -8.11
CA ARG A 330 -14.73 1.88 -9.16
C ARG A 330 -15.09 1.08 -10.40
N HIS A 331 -15.12 1.75 -11.54
CA HIS A 331 -15.13 1.04 -12.81
C HIS A 331 -13.74 0.45 -13.09
N PRO A 332 -13.65 -0.60 -13.93
CA PRO A 332 -12.37 -1.11 -14.40
C PRO A 332 -11.52 -0.01 -15.03
N GLU A 333 -10.19 -0.17 -14.97
CA GLU A 333 -9.22 0.76 -15.57
C GLU A 333 -9.41 0.95 -17.09
N SER A 334 -10.11 0.03 -17.76
CA SER A 334 -10.46 0.14 -19.18
C SER A 334 -11.55 1.17 -19.48
N ILE A 335 -12.38 1.51 -18.48
CA ILE A 335 -13.51 2.44 -18.57
C ILE A 335 -13.18 3.75 -17.83
N ALA A 336 -12.65 3.66 -16.61
CA ALA A 336 -12.37 4.80 -15.74
C ALA A 336 -11.08 5.56 -16.10
N ARG A 337 -10.84 5.76 -17.41
CA ARG A 337 -9.63 6.37 -17.96
C ARG A 337 -9.75 7.88 -18.05
N TYR A 338 -8.68 8.56 -17.66
CA TYR A 338 -8.57 10.00 -17.72
C TYR A 338 -7.21 10.42 -18.24
N THR A 339 -7.20 11.51 -18.99
CA THR A 339 -6.01 12.22 -19.38
C THR A 339 -5.87 13.48 -18.50
N MET A 340 -4.72 13.67 -17.86
CA MET A 340 -4.40 14.86 -17.10
C MET A 340 -3.82 15.95 -18.00
N LEU A 341 -4.27 17.19 -17.80
CA LEU A 341 -3.66 18.37 -18.39
C LEU A 341 -2.40 18.73 -17.62
N THR A 342 -1.30 18.92 -18.36
CA THR A 342 0.00 19.22 -17.77
C THR A 342 -0.06 20.53 -17.01
N HIS A 343 0.46 20.52 -15.78
CA HIS A 343 0.54 21.68 -14.92
C HIS A 343 1.74 21.56 -13.99
N LYS A 344 2.23 22.69 -13.48
CA LYS A 344 3.28 22.71 -12.47
C LYS A 344 2.76 22.05 -11.19
N LYS A 345 3.43 20.99 -10.73
CA LYS A 345 3.06 20.33 -9.48
C LYS A 345 3.21 21.29 -8.31
N GLU A 346 2.11 21.50 -7.59
CA GLU A 346 2.11 22.32 -6.38
C GLU A 346 2.66 21.52 -5.20
N LYS A 347 3.40 22.21 -4.31
CA LYS A 347 4.04 21.56 -3.16
C LYS A 347 2.95 21.06 -2.20
N PRO A 348 3.02 19.79 -1.75
CA PRO A 348 2.15 19.29 -0.70
C PRO A 348 2.13 20.16 0.55
N ASN A 349 0.97 20.30 1.19
CA ASN A 349 0.94 20.88 2.54
C ASN A 349 1.68 19.92 3.51
N PRO A 350 2.74 20.36 4.21
CA PRO A 350 3.44 19.52 5.18
C PRO A 350 2.56 19.06 6.35
N HIS A 351 1.47 19.78 6.66
CA HIS A 351 0.52 19.45 7.71
C HIS A 351 -0.66 18.57 7.26
N ARG A 352 -0.68 18.12 6.00
CA ARG A 352 -1.78 17.30 5.44
C ARG A 352 -2.04 15.96 6.15
N LEU A 353 -1.07 15.48 6.95
CA LEU A 353 -1.21 14.24 7.73
C LEU A 353 -1.52 14.50 9.21
N HIS A 354 -1.52 15.75 9.65
CA HIS A 354 -1.63 16.14 11.07
C HIS A 354 -3.03 16.64 11.48
N LEU A 355 -3.95 16.84 10.52
CA LEU A 355 -5.28 17.41 10.77
C LEU A 355 -6.29 16.44 11.44
N ASN A 356 -5.94 15.17 11.63
CA ASN A 356 -6.82 14.17 12.26
C ASN A 356 -6.75 14.11 13.79
N ASN A 357 -5.94 14.96 14.44
CA ASN A 357 -5.75 14.92 15.91
C ASN A 357 -6.38 16.07 16.70
N SER A 358 -7.16 16.97 16.08
CA SER A 358 -7.90 17.97 16.86
C SER A 358 -9.24 17.40 17.34
N LYS A 359 -9.29 16.97 18.61
CA LYS A 359 -10.51 17.13 19.41
C LYS A 359 -10.75 18.62 19.58
N THR A 360 -11.41 19.28 18.63
CA THR A 360 -11.94 20.62 18.84
C THR A 360 -13.40 20.49 19.23
N SER A 361 -13.66 20.77 20.51
CA SER A 361 -14.98 21.10 21.00
C SER A 361 -15.55 22.24 20.15
N PHE A 362 -16.70 22.01 19.54
CA PHE A 362 -17.45 23.01 18.81
C PHE A 362 -18.05 24.00 19.80
N ASN A 363 -17.52 25.22 19.84
CA ASN A 363 -18.28 26.39 20.30
C ASN A 363 -18.54 27.29 19.09
N PHE A 364 -19.81 27.42 18.74
CA PHE A 364 -20.28 28.32 17.71
C PHE A 364 -20.34 29.74 18.29
N THR A 365 -19.49 30.64 17.80
CA THR A 365 -19.70 32.08 17.95
C THR A 365 -19.89 32.66 16.56
N LEU A 366 -21.13 33.09 16.28
CA LEU A 366 -21.49 33.88 15.12
C LEU A 366 -20.84 35.26 15.25
N VAL A 367 -20.00 35.64 14.28
CA VAL A 367 -19.55 37.02 14.12
C VAL A 367 -20.28 37.61 12.91
N PRO A 368 -20.93 38.79 13.03
CA PRO A 368 -21.75 39.33 11.96
C PRO A 368 -20.92 39.86 10.80
N SER A 369 -21.53 39.80 9.62
CA SER A 369 -21.06 40.38 8.37
C SER A 369 -20.84 41.88 8.47
N SER A 370 -19.63 42.35 8.17
CA SER A 370 -19.41 43.70 7.69
C SER A 370 -18.81 43.65 6.29
N SER A 371 -19.45 44.43 5.42
CA SER A 371 -19.12 44.69 4.03
C SER A 371 -17.78 45.39 3.91
N THR A 372 -16.87 44.86 3.11
CA THR A 372 -15.75 45.65 2.58
C THR A 372 -15.39 45.20 1.17
N THR A 373 -15.54 46.16 0.27
CA THR A 373 -15.07 46.29 -1.11
C THR A 373 -13.99 45.31 -1.59
N VAL A 374 -14.31 44.62 -2.68
CA VAL A 374 -13.41 43.75 -3.46
C VAL A 374 -12.37 44.61 -4.18
N LEU A 375 -11.13 44.62 -3.68
CA LEU A 375 -9.97 44.86 -4.53
C LEU A 375 -9.44 43.49 -5.00
N SER A 376 -9.66 43.21 -6.27
CA SER A 376 -9.12 42.06 -6.99
C SER A 376 -7.61 42.25 -7.21
N THR A 377 -6.80 41.56 -6.43
CA THR A 377 -5.38 41.36 -6.73
C THR A 377 -5.05 39.87 -6.77
N THR A 378 -5.71 39.14 -7.67
CA THR A 378 -5.26 37.80 -8.06
C THR A 378 -4.40 37.91 -9.31
N ASN A 379 -3.09 38.11 -9.14
CA ASN A 379 -2.14 38.08 -10.26
C ASN A 379 -1.90 36.61 -10.68
N CYS A 380 -2.70 36.10 -11.61
CA CYS A 380 -2.47 34.80 -12.24
C CYS A 380 -1.57 34.97 -13.47
N THR A 381 -0.40 34.33 -13.50
CA THR A 381 0.40 34.18 -14.73
C THR A 381 0.21 32.77 -15.27
N ASP A 382 -0.51 32.65 -16.40
CA ASP A 382 -0.65 31.37 -17.12
C ASP A 382 0.71 30.98 -17.71
N SER A 383 1.38 29.99 -17.11
CA SER A 383 2.62 29.40 -17.64
C SER A 383 2.33 28.03 -18.23
N ILE A 384 2.14 27.99 -19.54
CA ILE A 384 2.22 26.76 -20.34
C ILE A 384 3.61 26.73 -20.96
N GLU A 385 4.47 25.79 -20.53
CA GLU A 385 5.70 25.47 -21.27
C GLU A 385 5.32 24.71 -22.55
N ILE A 386 5.15 25.45 -23.65
CA ILE A 386 5.14 24.89 -24.99
C ILE A 386 6.60 24.87 -25.43
N SER A 387 7.22 23.68 -25.47
CA SER A 387 8.56 23.56 -26.06
C SER A 387 8.45 23.83 -27.56
N SER A 388 8.92 25.02 -27.97
CA SER A 388 9.16 25.36 -29.36
C SER A 388 10.37 24.57 -29.86
N THR A 389 10.15 23.44 -30.53
CA THR A 389 11.16 22.90 -31.44
C THR A 389 11.05 23.64 -32.76
N THR A 390 12.11 24.38 -33.05
CA THR A 390 12.43 25.08 -34.28
C THR A 390 12.11 24.27 -35.53
N LEU A 391 11.30 24.85 -36.41
CA LEU A 391 11.13 24.46 -37.81
C LEU A 391 12.47 24.58 -38.56
N PRO A 392 12.80 23.68 -39.50
CA PRO A 392 13.74 23.98 -40.57
C PRO A 392 13.05 24.79 -41.69
N PRO A 393 13.82 25.57 -42.48
CA PRO A 393 13.29 26.60 -43.36
C PRO A 393 12.57 26.05 -44.60
N PHE A 394 11.61 26.87 -45.02
CA PHE A 394 10.64 26.75 -46.10
C PHE A 394 11.26 26.52 -47.50
N MET A 395 10.68 25.63 -48.31
CA MET A 395 10.53 25.83 -49.76
C MET A 395 9.47 24.88 -50.37
N ASN A 396 8.39 25.52 -50.86
CA ASN A 396 7.53 25.20 -51.99
C ASN A 396 7.12 23.75 -52.31
N TYR A 397 5.83 23.44 -52.14
CA TYR A 397 4.99 23.07 -53.30
C TYR A 397 3.51 23.28 -52.99
N LEU A 398 2.86 24.12 -53.80
CA LEU A 398 1.41 24.28 -53.88
C LEU A 398 0.84 23.16 -54.76
N SER A 399 -0.35 22.68 -54.38
CA SER A 399 -1.35 22.00 -55.22
C SER A 399 -1.03 20.61 -55.78
N SER A 400 -1.77 19.59 -55.33
CA SER A 400 -2.54 18.70 -56.22
C SER A 400 -3.34 17.64 -55.45
N LYS A 401 -4.65 17.64 -55.75
CA LYS A 401 -5.64 16.57 -55.95
C LYS A 401 -5.66 15.29 -55.10
N ASP A 402 -6.91 14.91 -54.83
CA ASP A 402 -7.46 13.66 -54.31
C ASP A 402 -6.76 12.39 -54.80
N GLU A 403 -6.57 11.42 -53.89
CA GLU A 403 -6.71 10.00 -54.20
C GLU A 403 -7.25 9.21 -52.99
N GLU A 404 -8.24 8.36 -53.26
CA GLU A 404 -8.88 7.40 -52.36
C GLU A 404 -8.12 6.05 -52.30
N ILE A 405 -8.54 5.20 -51.34
CA ILE A 405 -8.50 3.70 -51.30
C ILE A 405 -7.21 3.07 -50.69
N PRO A 406 -7.20 1.87 -50.02
CA PRO A 406 -8.27 1.00 -49.48
C PRO A 406 -8.16 0.60 -47.99
N ASN A 407 -9.27 0.02 -47.54
CA ASN A 407 -9.49 -0.81 -46.37
C ASN A 407 -8.49 -2.00 -46.25
N VAL A 408 -7.77 -2.10 -45.12
CA VAL A 408 -7.02 -3.32 -44.74
C VAL A 408 -7.62 -3.88 -43.46
N ASN A 409 -8.34 -5.00 -43.62
CA ASN A 409 -8.65 -5.91 -42.52
C ASN A 409 -7.34 -6.44 -41.94
N ASN A 410 -7.11 -6.25 -40.64
CA ASN A 410 -6.25 -7.15 -39.88
C ASN A 410 -6.80 -7.35 -38.47
N GLN A 411 -7.33 -8.55 -38.25
CA GLN A 411 -7.51 -9.15 -36.95
C GLN A 411 -6.17 -9.10 -36.19
N SER A 412 -6.16 -8.50 -34.99
CA SER A 412 -5.08 -8.74 -34.02
C SER A 412 -5.69 -9.26 -32.73
N THR A 413 -5.46 -10.54 -32.50
CA THR A 413 -5.67 -11.24 -31.23
C THR A 413 -4.82 -10.57 -30.15
N THR A 414 -5.45 -9.91 -29.18
CA THR A 414 -4.77 -9.32 -28.01
C THR A 414 -4.73 -10.34 -26.88
N THR A 415 -3.74 -11.23 -26.87
CA THR A 415 -3.43 -12.06 -25.70
C THR A 415 -2.85 -11.18 -24.59
N SER A 416 -3.56 -11.07 -23.46
CA SER A 416 -3.08 -10.37 -22.27
C SER A 416 -1.81 -11.02 -21.71
N MET A 417 -0.81 -10.22 -21.30
CA MET A 417 0.42 -10.73 -20.67
C MET A 417 0.13 -11.62 -19.46
N PRO A 418 0.81 -12.77 -19.31
CA PRO A 418 0.55 -13.72 -18.24
C PRO A 418 0.97 -13.18 -16.87
N LEU A 419 0.41 -13.76 -15.80
CA LEU A 419 0.89 -13.53 -14.44
C LEU A 419 2.29 -14.12 -14.26
N CYS A 420 3.13 -13.46 -13.46
CA CYS A 420 4.39 -14.06 -13.05
C CYS A 420 4.09 -15.31 -12.20
N PRO A 421 4.81 -16.42 -12.43
CA PRO A 421 4.62 -17.63 -11.63
C PRO A 421 4.96 -17.34 -10.17
N GLU A 422 4.26 -17.99 -9.22
CA GLU A 422 4.55 -17.84 -7.79
C GLU A 422 5.98 -18.28 -7.44
N VAL A 423 6.50 -19.25 -8.19
CA VAL A 423 7.90 -19.70 -8.12
C VAL A 423 8.50 -19.59 -9.54
N PRO A 424 9.47 -18.69 -9.77
CA PRO A 424 10.14 -18.57 -11.06
C PRO A 424 10.85 -19.87 -11.49
N ALA A 425 10.73 -20.20 -12.77
CA ALA A 425 11.26 -21.46 -13.31
C ALA A 425 12.80 -21.50 -13.40
N ASN A 426 13.47 -20.35 -13.36
CA ASN A 426 14.92 -20.22 -13.57
C ASN A 426 15.73 -20.15 -12.27
N LEU A 427 15.13 -20.41 -11.10
CA LEU A 427 15.84 -20.48 -9.82
C LEU A 427 16.80 -21.68 -9.83
N THR A 428 18.07 -21.45 -9.48
CA THR A 428 19.12 -22.48 -9.56
C THR A 428 19.51 -23.05 -8.19
N GLY A 429 18.93 -22.52 -7.11
CA GLY A 429 19.28 -22.88 -5.75
C GLY A 429 20.49 -22.11 -5.27
N ARG A 430 21.56 -22.83 -4.90
CA ARG A 430 22.71 -22.27 -4.20
C ARG A 430 23.40 -21.16 -4.98
N LEU A 431 23.68 -20.07 -4.28
CA LEU A 431 24.38 -18.89 -4.78
C LEU A 431 25.78 -18.82 -4.18
N ASN A 432 26.74 -18.37 -4.98
CA ASN A 432 28.05 -17.98 -4.47
C ASN A 432 27.97 -16.57 -3.87
N VAL A 433 28.45 -16.39 -2.64
CA VAL A 433 28.44 -15.10 -1.95
C VAL A 433 29.81 -14.44 -2.15
N ILE A 434 29.87 -13.44 -3.03
CA ILE A 434 31.06 -12.63 -3.28
C ILE A 434 31.14 -11.54 -2.21
N ARG A 435 32.30 -11.43 -1.54
CA ARG A 435 32.51 -10.47 -0.43
C ARG A 435 33.67 -9.51 -0.69
N SER A 436 34.47 -9.77 -1.72
CA SER A 436 35.67 -9.03 -2.06
C SER A 436 36.02 -9.21 -3.55
N PRO A 437 36.60 -8.20 -4.21
CA PRO A 437 36.77 -6.84 -3.72
C PRO A 437 35.41 -6.14 -3.51
N VAL A 438 35.38 -5.09 -2.68
CA VAL A 438 34.20 -4.25 -2.52
C VAL A 438 34.00 -3.48 -3.83
N PRO A 439 32.83 -3.57 -4.48
CA PRO A 439 32.60 -2.85 -5.74
C PRO A 439 32.39 -1.36 -5.48
N THR A 440 32.68 -0.53 -6.48
CA THR A 440 32.35 0.89 -6.46
C THR A 440 30.90 1.14 -6.89
N VAL A 441 30.34 2.30 -6.53
CA VAL A 441 28.99 2.70 -6.95
C VAL A 441 28.87 2.72 -8.48
N LEU A 442 29.87 3.28 -9.18
CA LEU A 442 29.86 3.40 -10.63
C LEU A 442 29.88 2.02 -11.34
N GLU A 443 30.65 1.07 -10.82
CA GLU A 443 30.66 -0.31 -11.34
C GLU A 443 29.27 -0.96 -11.21
N LEU A 444 28.62 -0.81 -10.05
CA LEU A 444 27.29 -1.36 -9.83
C LEU A 444 26.22 -0.68 -10.69
N GLU A 445 26.24 0.64 -10.84
CA GLU A 445 25.29 1.36 -11.70
C GLU A 445 25.45 0.97 -13.17
N LYS A 446 26.69 0.78 -13.64
CA LYS A 446 26.97 0.28 -14.98
C LYS A 446 26.50 -1.17 -15.15
N GLN A 447 26.78 -2.03 -14.17
CA GLN A 447 26.39 -3.43 -14.18
C GLN A 447 24.87 -3.62 -14.11
N PHE A 448 24.18 -2.75 -13.37
CA PHE A 448 22.75 -2.80 -13.13
C PHE A 448 21.98 -1.67 -13.83
N SER A 449 22.38 -1.34 -15.06
CA SER A 449 21.73 -0.35 -15.93
C SER A 449 20.24 -0.62 -16.23
N TRP A 450 19.75 -1.81 -15.86
CA TRP A 450 18.36 -2.21 -15.94
C TRP A 450 17.50 -1.75 -14.76
N LEU A 451 18.10 -1.16 -13.71
CA LEU A 451 17.38 -0.58 -12.58
C LEU A 451 16.75 0.77 -12.96
N GLN A 452 15.59 1.04 -12.36
CA GLN A 452 15.00 2.37 -12.34
C GLN A 452 15.50 3.13 -11.09
N PRO A 453 15.46 4.48 -11.10
CA PRO A 453 15.81 5.28 -9.92
C PRO A 453 15.07 4.82 -8.66
N GLY A 454 15.79 4.88 -7.53
CA GLY A 454 15.36 4.39 -6.23
C GLY A 454 15.71 2.93 -5.93
N GLY A 455 16.53 2.26 -6.77
CA GLY A 455 16.80 0.83 -6.64
C GLY A 455 15.60 -0.03 -6.95
N HIS A 456 14.79 0.40 -7.92
CA HIS A 456 13.52 -0.22 -8.27
C HIS A 456 13.64 -1.08 -9.53
N TRP A 457 13.00 -2.24 -9.51
CA TRP A 457 12.85 -3.08 -10.69
C TRP A 457 11.55 -3.88 -10.64
N HIS A 458 11.02 -4.19 -11.81
CA HIS A 458 9.91 -5.13 -12.01
C HIS A 458 10.09 -5.90 -13.33
N PRO A 459 9.54 -7.12 -13.47
CA PRO A 459 9.58 -7.84 -14.74
C PRO A 459 8.74 -7.14 -15.81
N LYS A 460 9.20 -7.21 -17.06
CA LYS A 460 8.48 -6.70 -18.24
C LYS A 460 7.71 -7.79 -19.01
N THR A 461 8.00 -9.06 -18.73
CA THR A 461 7.47 -10.22 -19.46
C THR A 461 6.22 -10.83 -18.84
N CYS A 462 5.93 -10.48 -17.59
CA CYS A 462 4.79 -10.99 -16.84
C CYS A 462 4.29 -9.93 -15.86
N ARG A 463 3.03 -10.07 -15.44
CA ARG A 463 2.40 -9.19 -14.45
C ARG A 463 2.62 -9.74 -13.04
N VAL A 464 3.25 -8.94 -12.19
CA VAL A 464 3.36 -9.22 -10.74
C VAL A 464 2.05 -8.90 -10.00
N LEU A 465 1.73 -9.67 -8.96
CA LEU A 465 0.56 -9.44 -8.11
C LEU A 465 0.86 -8.65 -6.83
N LYS A 466 2.09 -8.74 -6.32
CA LYS A 466 2.50 -8.16 -5.05
C LYS A 466 3.80 -7.37 -5.22
N LYS A 467 3.86 -6.18 -4.65
CA LYS A 467 5.06 -5.32 -4.60
C LYS A 467 5.81 -5.49 -3.29
N VAL A 468 7.13 -5.39 -3.33
CA VAL A 468 8.02 -5.71 -2.22
C VAL A 468 8.90 -4.52 -1.83
N ALA A 469 8.77 -4.02 -0.61
CA ALA A 469 9.71 -3.08 -0.02
C ALA A 469 10.79 -3.84 0.75
N ILE A 470 12.06 -3.52 0.51
CA ILE A 470 13.19 -4.05 1.28
C ILE A 470 13.75 -2.93 2.12
N ILE A 471 13.56 -3.01 3.43
CA ILE A 471 13.89 -1.98 4.40
C ILE A 471 15.13 -2.40 5.17
N ILE A 472 16.13 -1.53 5.12
CA ILE A 472 17.44 -1.76 5.70
C ILE A 472 17.72 -0.64 6.71
N PRO A 473 17.68 -0.93 8.03
CA PRO A 473 18.15 0.02 9.02
C PRO A 473 19.67 0.17 8.88
N PHE A 474 20.15 1.41 8.82
CA PHE A 474 21.52 1.70 8.40
C PHE A 474 22.20 2.76 9.25
N ARG A 475 23.53 2.60 9.44
CA ARG A 475 24.46 3.64 9.90
C ARG A 475 25.90 3.16 9.73
N ARG A 476 26.73 3.89 8.97
CA ARG A 476 28.19 3.65 8.83
C ARG A 476 28.57 2.22 8.45
N ARG A 477 27.95 1.71 7.38
CA ARG A 477 28.19 0.35 6.84
C ARG A 477 28.30 0.37 5.32
N GLU A 478 28.97 1.38 4.78
CA GLU A 478 29.03 1.71 3.35
C GLU A 478 29.59 0.54 2.53
N GLU A 479 30.68 -0.10 2.97
CA GLU A 479 31.22 -1.29 2.29
C GLU A 479 30.24 -2.46 2.27
N HIS A 480 29.53 -2.70 3.39
CA HIS A 480 28.51 -3.75 3.44
C HIS A 480 27.33 -3.44 2.53
N LEU A 481 26.94 -2.17 2.41
CA LEU A 481 25.89 -1.74 1.48
C LEU A 481 26.25 -2.08 0.03
N LEU A 482 27.50 -1.83 -0.40
CA LEU A 482 27.92 -2.12 -1.77
C LEU A 482 27.96 -3.62 -2.06
N ILE A 483 28.48 -4.43 -1.13
CA ILE A 483 28.43 -5.90 -1.23
C ILE A 483 26.98 -6.40 -1.25
N PHE A 484 26.11 -5.84 -0.40
CA PHE A 484 24.70 -6.17 -0.35
C PHE A 484 23.98 -5.90 -1.67
N LEU A 485 24.15 -4.70 -2.23
CA LEU A 485 23.51 -4.32 -3.51
C LEU A 485 23.99 -5.19 -4.67
N GLN A 486 25.29 -5.51 -4.71
CA GLN A 486 25.88 -6.43 -5.68
C GLN A 486 25.21 -7.81 -5.65
N HIS A 487 24.91 -8.31 -4.45
CA HIS A 487 24.33 -9.63 -4.24
C HIS A 487 22.80 -9.66 -4.45
N MET A 488 22.11 -8.64 -3.94
CA MET A 488 20.66 -8.64 -3.85
C MET A 488 19.96 -8.29 -5.15
N HIS A 489 20.46 -7.32 -5.93
CA HIS A 489 19.80 -6.92 -7.17
C HIS A 489 19.61 -8.09 -8.17
N PRO A 490 20.65 -8.88 -8.50
CA PRO A 490 20.50 -10.05 -9.37
C PRO A 490 19.55 -11.10 -8.80
N LEU A 491 19.62 -11.37 -7.49
CA LEU A 491 18.76 -12.34 -6.81
C LEU A 491 17.28 -11.96 -6.93
N LEU A 492 16.94 -10.73 -6.57
CA LEU A 492 15.56 -10.24 -6.56
C LEU A 492 15.00 -10.16 -7.98
N ARG A 493 15.83 -9.75 -8.95
CA ARG A 493 15.47 -9.78 -10.38
C ARG A 493 15.18 -11.20 -10.86
N LYS A 494 15.99 -12.18 -10.46
CA LYS A 494 15.81 -13.59 -10.80
C LYS A 494 14.52 -14.17 -10.18
N GLN A 495 14.13 -13.67 -9.01
CA GLN A 495 12.85 -13.98 -8.38
C GLN A 495 11.62 -13.33 -9.08
N GLN A 496 11.83 -12.52 -10.12
CA GLN A 496 10.78 -11.88 -10.92
C GLN A 496 9.77 -11.07 -10.09
N ILE A 497 10.24 -10.41 -9.03
CA ILE A 497 9.40 -9.56 -8.17
C ILE A 497 9.49 -8.09 -8.55
N ASP A 498 8.44 -7.33 -8.25
CA ASP A 498 8.47 -5.87 -8.26
C ASP A 498 8.96 -5.41 -6.89
N TYR A 499 10.16 -4.85 -6.82
CA TYR A 499 10.80 -4.46 -5.57
C TYR A 499 11.41 -3.07 -5.59
N THR A 500 11.61 -2.51 -4.40
CA THR A 500 12.40 -1.29 -4.15
C THR A 500 13.20 -1.45 -2.87
N ILE A 501 14.47 -1.04 -2.88
CA ILE A 501 15.37 -1.08 -1.72
C ILE A 501 15.38 0.29 -1.03
N PHE A 502 15.09 0.31 0.27
CA PHE A 502 15.12 1.47 1.15
C PHE A 502 16.22 1.32 2.19
N VAL A 503 17.20 2.21 2.14
CA VAL A 503 18.26 2.35 3.14
C VAL A 503 17.87 3.48 4.08
N VAL A 504 17.52 3.13 5.32
CA VAL A 504 17.02 4.07 6.33
C VAL A 504 18.12 4.37 7.32
N GLU A 505 18.77 5.51 7.13
CA GLU A 505 19.95 5.90 7.87
C GLU A 505 19.62 6.74 9.11
N GLN A 506 20.15 6.32 10.26
CA GLN A 506 20.04 7.09 11.50
C GLN A 506 21.11 8.18 11.58
N GLN A 507 20.69 9.44 11.63
CA GLN A 507 21.56 10.59 11.86
C GLN A 507 22.11 10.60 13.30
N GLY A 508 23.38 11.00 13.43
CA GLY A 508 24.02 11.29 14.72
C GLY A 508 24.71 10.10 15.41
N ASN A 509 25.29 10.35 16.57
CA ASN A 509 26.18 9.43 17.30
C ASN A 509 25.50 8.70 18.47
N GLY A 510 24.21 8.92 18.71
CA GLY A 510 23.47 8.27 19.79
C GLY A 510 23.33 6.75 19.59
N SER A 511 22.74 6.07 20.56
CA SER A 511 22.44 4.63 20.46
C SER A 511 21.65 4.31 19.18
N PHE A 512 22.04 3.24 18.48
CA PHE A 512 21.32 2.78 17.30
C PHE A 512 19.97 2.21 17.71
N ASN A 513 18.90 2.51 16.98
CA ASN A 513 17.58 1.95 17.21
C ASN A 513 17.07 1.25 15.94
N ARG A 514 17.46 -0.01 15.81
CA ARG A 514 17.17 -0.86 14.65
C ARG A 514 15.67 -0.98 14.38
N ALA A 515 14.88 -1.29 15.40
CA ALA A 515 13.43 -1.47 15.29
C ALA A 515 12.70 -0.19 14.88
N MET A 516 13.09 0.95 15.44
CA MET A 516 12.50 2.24 15.09
C MET A 516 12.81 2.61 13.63
N LEU A 517 14.03 2.36 13.14
CA LEU A 517 14.38 2.56 11.73
C LEU A 517 13.60 1.63 10.80
N MET A 518 13.29 0.41 11.22
CA MET A 518 12.40 -0.49 10.46
C MET A 518 10.97 0.07 10.38
N ASN A 519 10.42 0.58 11.48
CA ASN A 519 9.12 1.27 11.47
C ASN A 519 9.12 2.51 10.57
N ILE A 520 10.20 3.30 10.62
CA ILE A 520 10.39 4.47 9.75
C ILE A 520 10.46 4.03 8.29
N GLY A 521 11.25 3.01 7.97
CA GLY A 521 11.33 2.45 6.63
C GLY A 521 9.99 1.94 6.13
N TYR A 522 9.18 1.31 6.98
CA TYR A 522 7.81 0.92 6.64
C TYR A 522 6.95 2.13 6.27
N LYS A 523 7.02 3.18 7.09
CA LYS A 523 6.24 4.41 6.90
C LYS A 523 6.67 5.17 5.65
N GLU A 524 7.97 5.35 5.44
CA GLU A 524 8.51 6.04 4.26
C GLU A 524 8.35 5.22 2.98
N ALA A 525 8.54 3.90 3.01
CA ALA A 525 8.22 3.05 1.87
C ALA A 525 6.72 3.08 1.54
N SER A 526 5.85 3.10 2.55
CA SER A 526 4.39 3.23 2.34
C SER A 526 3.98 4.59 1.78
N ASN A 527 4.75 5.66 2.06
CA ASN A 527 4.58 6.97 1.46
C ASN A 527 5.05 6.99 -0.01
N PHE A 528 6.01 6.14 -0.36
CA PHE A 528 6.65 6.07 -1.67
C PHE A 528 5.82 5.32 -2.71
N ASN A 529 5.30 4.13 -2.35
CA ASN A 529 4.51 3.27 -3.25
C ASN A 529 3.63 2.33 -2.40
N ASN A 530 2.64 1.71 -3.03
CA ASN A 530 1.80 0.74 -2.35
C ASN A 530 2.47 -0.66 -2.36
N PHE A 531 3.39 -0.88 -1.42
CA PHE A 531 3.99 -2.19 -1.19
C PHE A 531 3.04 -3.10 -0.42
N ASP A 532 2.93 -4.36 -0.86
CA ASP A 532 2.10 -5.38 -0.22
C ASP A 532 2.90 -6.19 0.81
N CYS A 533 4.21 -6.29 0.58
CA CYS A 533 5.15 -7.05 1.37
C CYS A 533 6.32 -6.20 1.83
N PHE A 534 6.67 -6.31 3.11
CA PHE A 534 7.79 -5.61 3.71
C PHE A 534 8.83 -6.61 4.19
N ASN A 535 10.04 -6.50 3.65
CA ASN A 535 11.22 -7.23 4.07
C ASN A 535 12.02 -6.34 5.02
N PHE A 536 12.21 -6.78 6.25
CA PHE A 536 13.08 -6.12 7.21
C PHE A 536 14.40 -6.86 7.24
N HIS A 537 15.47 -6.18 6.84
CA HIS A 537 16.70 -6.84 6.42
C HIS A 537 17.94 -6.22 7.06
N ASP A 538 18.73 -7.04 7.76
CA ASP A 538 20.05 -6.61 8.22
C ASP A 538 21.03 -6.49 7.05
N ILE A 539 21.77 -5.38 6.99
CA ILE A 539 22.66 -5.08 5.86
C ILE A 539 23.79 -6.10 5.67
N ASP A 540 24.15 -6.82 6.73
CA ASP A 540 25.25 -7.78 6.75
C ASP A 540 24.84 -9.22 6.46
N LEU A 541 23.57 -9.50 6.16
CA LEU A 541 23.11 -10.85 5.82
C LEU A 541 22.95 -11.01 4.31
N LEU A 542 23.54 -12.05 3.74
CA LEU A 542 23.43 -12.35 2.30
C LEU A 542 22.85 -13.75 2.10
N PRO A 543 21.69 -13.91 1.43
CA PRO A 543 21.08 -15.22 1.19
C PRO A 543 21.96 -16.10 0.29
N GLU A 544 22.09 -17.38 0.62
CA GLU A 544 22.93 -18.34 -0.12
C GLU A 544 22.13 -19.21 -1.10
N ASP A 545 20.83 -18.94 -1.28
CA ASP A 545 19.95 -19.74 -2.13
C ASP A 545 18.83 -18.87 -2.72
N ASP A 546 18.69 -18.85 -4.04
CA ASP A 546 17.68 -18.02 -4.72
C ASP A 546 16.24 -18.55 -4.57
N ARG A 547 16.05 -19.76 -4.05
CA ARG A 547 14.73 -20.32 -3.70
C ARG A 547 14.18 -19.78 -2.38
N ASN A 548 14.97 -19.01 -1.63
CA ASN A 548 14.49 -18.27 -0.48
C ASN A 548 13.74 -17.02 -0.94
N LEU A 549 12.45 -17.16 -1.25
CA LEU A 549 11.65 -16.11 -1.91
C LEU A 549 11.38 -14.90 -1.01
N TYR A 550 11.71 -13.70 -1.51
CA TYR A 550 11.55 -12.40 -0.81
C TYR A 550 10.13 -11.83 -0.88
N THR A 551 9.15 -12.62 -1.34
CA THR A 551 7.73 -12.28 -1.28
C THR A 551 7.11 -12.72 0.05
N CYS A 552 6.01 -12.08 0.43
CA CYS A 552 5.32 -12.41 1.66
C CYS A 552 4.38 -13.61 1.44
N PRO A 553 4.53 -14.70 2.21
CA PRO A 553 3.51 -15.74 2.28
C PRO A 553 2.32 -15.25 3.13
N GLU A 554 1.36 -16.13 3.38
CA GLU A 554 0.20 -15.83 4.23
C GLU A 554 0.59 -15.45 5.66
N GLN A 555 1.57 -16.13 6.26
CA GLN A 555 1.99 -15.93 7.65
C GLN A 555 3.35 -15.24 7.74
N PRO A 556 3.62 -14.33 8.70
CA PRO A 556 4.92 -13.67 8.82
C PRO A 556 6.07 -14.69 8.78
N ARG A 557 7.11 -14.44 7.99
CA ARG A 557 8.18 -15.41 7.75
C ARG A 557 9.51 -14.92 8.28
N HIS A 558 10.18 -15.78 9.04
CA HIS A 558 11.59 -15.60 9.37
C HIS A 558 12.43 -16.21 8.25
N MET A 559 13.24 -15.38 7.59
CA MET A 559 13.98 -15.74 6.38
C MET A 559 15.37 -16.29 6.72
N SER A 560 16.09 -15.68 7.67
CA SER A 560 17.47 -16.03 8.03
C SER A 560 17.58 -17.15 9.06
N VAL A 561 17.03 -18.33 8.73
CA VAL A 561 16.94 -19.48 9.64
C VAL A 561 18.31 -20.07 9.98
N ALA A 562 19.22 -20.12 9.00
CA ALA A 562 20.50 -20.79 9.12
C ALA A 562 21.64 -19.84 8.72
N ILE A 563 22.26 -19.16 9.69
CA ILE A 563 23.32 -18.18 9.44
C ILE A 563 24.69 -18.83 9.71
N ASN A 564 25.68 -18.57 8.86
CA ASN A 564 27.02 -19.17 8.94
C ASN A 564 27.71 -19.00 10.32
N VAL A 565 27.58 -17.84 10.97
CA VAL A 565 28.16 -17.57 12.30
C VAL A 565 27.54 -18.41 13.41
N PHE A 566 26.31 -18.90 13.21
CA PHE A 566 25.63 -19.85 14.09
C PHE A 566 25.78 -21.29 13.61
N GLN A 567 26.81 -21.57 12.79
CA GLN A 567 27.04 -22.88 12.17
C GLN A 567 25.82 -23.40 11.42
N TYR A 568 25.05 -22.49 10.79
CA TYR A 568 23.81 -22.79 10.07
C TYR A 568 22.74 -23.48 10.93
N LYS A 569 22.75 -23.24 12.25
CA LYS A 569 21.72 -23.70 13.18
C LYS A 569 20.83 -22.53 13.58
N LEU A 570 19.54 -22.81 13.74
CA LEU A 570 18.59 -21.83 14.29
C LEU A 570 18.92 -21.61 15.78
N PRO A 571 19.25 -20.39 16.22
CA PRO A 571 19.67 -20.16 17.60
C PRO A 571 18.63 -20.59 18.65
N TYR A 572 17.37 -20.27 18.40
CA TYR A 572 16.23 -20.70 19.23
C TYR A 572 14.91 -20.58 18.44
N LYS A 573 13.87 -21.29 18.88
CA LYS A 573 12.62 -21.47 18.13
C LYS A 573 11.86 -20.17 17.83
N ASN A 574 11.94 -19.19 18.73
CA ASN A 574 11.13 -17.97 18.65
C ASN A 574 11.82 -16.80 17.94
N ILE A 575 13.07 -16.96 17.50
CA ILE A 575 13.83 -15.89 16.84
C ILE A 575 13.12 -15.37 15.59
N PHE A 576 13.11 -14.06 15.44
CA PHE A 576 12.56 -13.35 14.27
C PHE A 576 13.52 -12.27 13.73
N GLY A 577 14.75 -12.21 14.26
CA GLY A 577 15.80 -11.27 13.86
C GLY A 577 16.53 -11.66 12.58
N GLY A 578 17.51 -10.84 12.17
CA GLY A 578 18.20 -11.00 10.90
C GLY A 578 17.36 -10.48 9.73
N VAL A 579 16.69 -11.39 9.04
CA VAL A 579 15.83 -11.10 7.89
C VAL A 579 14.44 -11.69 8.11
N SER A 580 13.42 -10.85 7.95
CA SER A 580 12.02 -11.26 8.08
C SER A 580 11.14 -10.59 7.03
N VAL A 581 10.02 -11.24 6.69
CA VAL A 581 9.01 -10.67 5.81
C VAL A 581 7.63 -10.73 6.43
N ILE A 582 6.85 -9.66 6.23
CA ILE A 582 5.52 -9.52 6.78
C ILE A 582 4.66 -8.68 5.83
N THR A 583 3.39 -9.08 5.68
CA THR A 583 2.44 -8.34 4.85
C THR A 583 2.13 -7.00 5.50
N LYS A 584 1.71 -6.02 4.69
CA LYS A 584 1.23 -4.73 5.20
C LYS A 584 0.20 -4.90 6.31
N ALA A 585 -0.82 -5.71 6.05
CA ALA A 585 -1.92 -5.96 6.98
C ALA A 585 -1.44 -6.56 8.31
N HIS A 586 -0.50 -7.51 8.29
CA HIS A 586 0.04 -8.10 9.51
C HIS A 586 0.94 -7.12 10.27
N PHE A 587 1.72 -6.29 9.57
CA PHE A 587 2.56 -5.29 10.21
C PHE A 587 1.73 -4.21 10.91
N GLU A 588 0.64 -3.76 10.27
CA GLU A 588 -0.32 -2.83 10.86
C GLU A 588 -1.06 -3.47 12.05
N LEU A 589 -1.48 -4.74 11.92
CA LEU A 589 -2.17 -5.48 12.98
C LEU A 589 -1.35 -5.56 14.28
N VAL A 590 -0.04 -5.78 14.18
CA VAL A 590 0.86 -5.90 15.34
C VAL A 590 1.40 -4.55 15.84
N ASN A 591 0.95 -3.44 15.24
CA ASN A 591 1.45 -2.09 15.47
C ASN A 591 2.96 -1.96 15.22
N GLY A 592 3.51 -2.69 14.26
CA GLY A 592 4.95 -2.67 13.94
C GLY A 592 5.88 -3.11 15.08
N PHE A 593 7.16 -2.72 14.99
CA PHE A 593 8.18 -3.02 16.01
C PHE A 593 8.07 -2.07 17.21
N SER A 594 8.60 -2.45 18.38
CA SER A 594 8.76 -1.55 19.53
C SER A 594 9.81 -0.47 19.27
N ASN A 595 9.48 0.80 19.50
CA ASN A 595 10.44 1.92 19.39
C ASN A 595 11.37 2.03 20.60
N SER A 596 11.14 1.24 21.66
CA SER A 596 11.83 1.37 22.94
C SER A 596 13.17 0.64 23.05
N PHE A 597 13.62 -0.07 22.01
CA PHE A 597 14.88 -0.83 22.03
C PHE A 597 16.06 0.02 21.53
N TRP A 598 16.72 0.69 22.47
CA TRP A 598 17.94 1.45 22.21
C TRP A 598 19.19 0.59 22.46
N GLY A 599 20.02 0.42 21.44
CA GLY A 599 21.18 -0.47 21.47
C GLY A 599 20.85 -1.88 20.96
N TRP A 600 21.76 -2.84 21.21
CA TRP A 600 21.65 -4.19 20.64
C TRP A 600 20.77 -5.14 21.48
N GLY A 601 19.73 -5.67 20.83
CA GLY A 601 19.05 -6.92 21.18
C GLY A 601 17.67 -6.78 21.85
N GLY A 602 16.83 -7.77 21.61
CA GLY A 602 15.52 -7.96 22.23
C GLY A 602 14.34 -7.42 21.41
N GLU A 603 14.59 -6.61 20.39
CA GLU A 603 13.56 -6.01 19.56
C GLU A 603 12.89 -7.01 18.60
N ASP A 604 13.64 -8.00 18.15
CA ASP A 604 13.15 -9.09 17.31
C ASP A 604 12.34 -10.12 18.11
N ASP A 605 12.75 -10.37 19.36
CA ASP A 605 11.98 -11.15 20.34
C ASP A 605 10.65 -10.45 20.67
N ASP A 606 10.64 -9.12 20.82
CA ASP A 606 9.42 -8.34 21.03
C ASP A 606 8.47 -8.47 19.84
N MET A 607 8.97 -8.34 18.61
CA MET A 607 8.17 -8.58 17.40
C MET A 607 7.62 -10.01 17.34
N SER A 608 8.42 -11.02 17.69
CA SER A 608 7.96 -12.41 17.81
C SER A 608 6.85 -12.56 18.84
N ASN A 609 6.92 -11.84 19.96
CA ASN A 609 5.86 -11.81 20.96
C ASN A 609 4.58 -11.16 20.43
N ARG A 610 4.68 -10.04 19.70
CA ARG A 610 3.54 -9.36 19.07
C ARG A 610 2.82 -10.24 18.06
N ILE A 611 3.57 -10.90 17.17
CA ILE A 611 3.03 -11.84 16.18
C ILE A 611 2.21 -12.93 16.88
N ARG A 612 2.77 -13.56 17.92
CA ARG A 612 2.08 -14.61 18.68
C ARG A 612 0.89 -14.10 19.50
N TYR A 613 0.97 -12.87 20.01
CA TYR A 613 -0.13 -12.22 20.73
C TYR A 613 -1.36 -12.08 19.83
N HIS A 614 -1.17 -11.69 18.57
CA HIS A 614 -2.21 -11.61 17.53
C HIS A 614 -2.53 -12.96 16.86
N LYS A 615 -2.12 -14.10 17.46
CA LYS A 615 -2.39 -15.46 17.00
C LYS A 615 -1.84 -15.80 15.61
N LEU A 616 -0.91 -15.00 15.10
CA LEU A 616 -0.16 -15.29 13.89
C LEU A 616 0.96 -16.29 14.19
N ARG A 617 1.43 -16.99 13.15
CA ARG A 617 2.50 -17.99 13.25
C ARG A 617 3.72 -17.54 12.47
N ILE A 618 4.91 -17.81 12.99
CA ILE A 618 6.15 -17.57 12.24
C ILE A 618 6.39 -18.75 11.30
N SER A 619 6.30 -18.51 10.00
CA SER A 619 6.66 -19.47 8.96
C SER A 619 8.15 -19.43 8.65
N ARG A 620 8.72 -20.54 8.17
CA ARG A 620 10.15 -20.67 7.84
C ARG A 620 10.32 -21.62 6.66
N TYR A 621 11.28 -21.33 5.79
CA TYR A 621 11.81 -22.33 4.86
C TYR A 621 12.71 -23.33 5.60
N PRO A 622 12.93 -24.53 5.02
CA PRO A 622 13.90 -25.47 5.56
C PRO A 622 15.31 -24.89 5.54
N ILE A 623 16.16 -25.36 6.46
CA ILE A 623 17.56 -24.92 6.63
C ILE A 623 18.43 -25.12 5.39
N SER A 624 17.99 -25.91 4.41
CA SER A 624 18.69 -26.10 3.13
C SER A 624 18.53 -24.90 2.18
N ILE A 625 17.44 -24.13 2.32
CA ILE A 625 17.11 -22.96 1.49
C ILE A 625 17.37 -21.66 2.26
N ALA A 626 16.99 -21.61 3.54
CA ALA A 626 17.03 -20.40 4.37
C ALA A 626 18.43 -20.09 4.94
N ARG A 627 19.48 -20.23 4.11
CA ARG A 627 20.87 -20.04 4.52
C ARG A 627 21.38 -18.65 4.20
N TYR A 628 22.14 -18.09 5.12
CA TYR A 628 22.73 -16.78 4.99
C TYR A 628 24.19 -16.78 5.42
N THR A 629 24.98 -16.00 4.67
CA THR A 629 26.31 -15.58 5.08
C THR A 629 26.19 -14.23 5.78
N MET A 630 26.75 -14.11 6.99
CA MET A 630 26.95 -12.84 7.67
C MET A 630 28.29 -12.22 7.25
N LEU A 631 28.28 -10.94 6.87
CA LEU A 631 29.47 -10.12 6.63
C LEU A 631 30.14 -9.80 7.97
N LYS A 632 31.48 -9.91 7.98
CA LYS A 632 32.27 -9.70 9.20
C LYS A 632 32.14 -8.25 9.66
N HIS A 633 31.92 -8.08 10.95
CA HIS A 633 31.85 -6.78 11.62
C HIS A 633 32.09 -6.93 13.12
N GLU A 634 32.41 -5.81 13.78
CA GLU A 634 32.52 -5.77 15.23
C GLU A 634 31.15 -5.87 15.89
N GLN A 635 30.95 -6.88 16.74
CA GLN A 635 29.68 -7.09 17.44
C GLN A 635 29.46 -6.01 18.49
N SER A 636 28.26 -5.42 18.48
CA SER A 636 27.87 -4.42 19.49
C SER A 636 27.62 -5.08 20.85
N LYS A 637 27.97 -4.38 21.93
CA LYS A 637 27.65 -4.82 23.29
C LYS A 637 26.12 -4.82 23.49
N PRO A 638 25.57 -5.84 24.17
CA PRO A 638 24.15 -5.88 24.45
C PRO A 638 23.66 -4.73 25.33
N ALA A 639 22.49 -4.21 25.01
CA ALA A 639 21.85 -3.19 25.83
C ALA A 639 21.45 -3.79 27.20
N PRO A 640 21.83 -3.17 28.33
CA PRO A 640 21.58 -3.74 29.66
C PRO A 640 20.08 -3.84 29.98
N GLN A 641 19.28 -2.88 29.51
CA GLN A 641 17.84 -2.80 29.78
C GLN A 641 16.98 -3.68 28.87
N ARG A 642 17.55 -4.38 27.88
CA ARG A 642 16.78 -5.11 26.85
C ARG A 642 15.78 -6.12 27.42
N PHE A 643 16.16 -6.83 28.49
CA PHE A 643 15.29 -7.83 29.11
C PHE A 643 14.14 -7.17 29.89
N GLU A 644 14.36 -6.00 30.47
CA GLU A 644 13.32 -5.23 31.14
C GLU A 644 12.29 -4.68 30.14
N VAL A 645 12.79 -4.08 29.05
CA VAL A 645 11.96 -3.59 27.94
C VAL A 645 11.14 -4.73 27.32
N LEU A 646 11.76 -5.89 27.11
CA LEU A 646 11.09 -7.09 26.59
C LEU A 646 10.04 -7.66 27.55
N ARG A 647 10.35 -7.76 28.85
CA ARG A 647 9.43 -8.27 29.88
C ARG A 647 8.16 -7.44 29.97
N THR A 648 8.27 -6.12 29.78
CA THR A 648 7.12 -5.20 29.81
C THR A 648 6.42 -5.05 28.46
N GLY A 649 6.94 -5.67 27.39
CA GLY A 649 6.50 -5.46 26.00
C GLY A 649 5.00 -5.67 25.78
N GLN A 650 4.41 -6.75 26.33
CA GLN A 650 2.99 -7.05 26.13
C GLN A 650 2.06 -5.92 26.57
N ARG A 651 2.41 -5.15 27.62
CA ARG A 651 1.64 -3.99 28.07
C ARG A 651 1.72 -2.80 27.11
N ARG A 652 2.75 -2.78 26.26
CA ARG A 652 3.10 -1.67 25.38
C ARG A 652 2.74 -1.93 23.91
N PHE A 653 2.34 -3.14 23.51
CA PHE A 653 2.05 -3.45 22.10
C PHE A 653 1.09 -2.45 21.42
N ALA A 654 0.03 -2.05 22.12
CA ALA A 654 -0.96 -1.12 21.58
C ALA A 654 -0.50 0.36 21.52
N ILE A 655 0.54 0.74 22.27
CA ILE A 655 0.95 2.14 22.48
C ILE A 655 2.40 2.43 22.07
N ASP A 656 3.21 1.40 21.84
CA ASP A 656 4.58 1.48 21.36
C ASP A 656 4.71 0.71 20.05
N GLY A 657 4.93 1.44 18.96
CA GLY A 657 4.83 0.92 17.61
C GLY A 657 4.84 1.99 16.52
N ILE A 658 4.27 1.67 15.36
CA ILE A 658 4.12 2.65 14.27
C ILE A 658 3.21 3.83 14.66
N ASN A 659 2.27 3.63 15.59
CA ASN A 659 1.31 4.65 16.00
C ASN A 659 1.88 5.76 16.90
N ASN A 660 2.98 5.52 17.60
CA ASN A 660 3.67 6.51 18.45
C ASN A 660 5.06 6.87 17.92
N LEU A 661 5.35 6.54 16.66
CA LEU A 661 6.65 6.73 16.03
C LEU A 661 6.99 8.22 15.83
N LYS A 662 8.06 8.71 16.46
CA LYS A 662 8.53 10.11 16.40
C LYS A 662 9.92 10.22 15.76
N TYR A 663 10.00 10.91 14.64
CA TYR A 663 11.24 11.12 13.90
C TYR A 663 11.07 12.27 12.92
N MET A 664 12.19 12.79 12.44
CA MET A 664 12.25 13.80 11.39
C MET A 664 13.01 13.22 10.19
N VAL A 665 12.43 13.32 9.00
CA VAL A 665 13.16 13.07 7.75
C VAL A 665 14.03 14.28 7.45
N ILE A 666 15.34 14.08 7.40
CA ILE A 666 16.32 15.12 7.08
C ILE A 666 16.48 15.22 5.57
N GLU A 667 16.64 14.08 4.92
CA GLU A 667 16.83 14.01 3.47
C GLU A 667 16.28 12.70 2.91
N THR A 668 15.86 12.73 1.65
CA THR A 668 15.51 11.53 0.89
C THR A 668 16.05 11.65 -0.52
N LYS A 669 16.74 10.62 -1.00
CA LYS A 669 17.37 10.58 -2.32
C LYS A 669 17.08 9.26 -3.03
N GLN A 670 16.57 9.33 -4.25
CA GLN A 670 16.38 8.17 -5.12
C GLN A 670 17.63 7.95 -5.96
N ASN A 671 18.64 7.27 -5.41
CA ASN A 671 19.83 6.86 -6.18
C ASN A 671 19.45 5.73 -7.15
N ILE A 672 20.28 5.45 -8.15
CA ILE A 672 19.98 4.36 -9.12
C ILE A 672 19.83 3.01 -8.41
N LEU A 673 20.71 2.72 -7.45
CA LEU A 673 20.78 1.42 -6.77
C LEU A 673 19.83 1.27 -5.57
N TYR A 674 19.41 2.36 -4.93
CA TYR A 674 18.55 2.32 -3.75
C TYR A 674 17.93 3.68 -3.45
N THR A 675 16.86 3.68 -2.66
CA THR A 675 16.29 4.89 -2.06
C THR A 675 16.93 5.09 -0.69
N TRP A 676 17.62 6.20 -0.50
CA TRP A 676 18.23 6.61 0.75
C TRP A 676 17.29 7.53 1.53
N VAL A 677 17.12 7.27 2.82
CA VAL A 677 16.31 8.09 3.71
C VAL A 677 17.12 8.39 4.96
N LEU A 678 17.57 9.63 5.12
CA LEU A 678 18.28 10.08 6.32
C LEU A 678 17.27 10.60 7.34
N VAL A 679 17.29 10.06 8.55
CA VAL A 679 16.33 10.41 9.60
C VAL A 679 16.99 10.73 10.94
N LYS A 680 16.43 11.71 11.65
CA LYS A 680 16.76 12.03 13.03
C LYS A 680 15.69 11.45 13.94
N LEU A 681 16.10 10.63 14.92
CA LEU A 681 15.18 10.07 15.90
C LEU A 681 14.92 11.08 17.01
N GLU A 682 13.65 11.25 17.39
CA GLU A 682 13.27 12.09 18.52
C GLU A 682 13.15 11.22 19.76
N VAL A 683 14.07 11.39 20.70
CA VAL A 683 13.98 10.72 22.00
C VAL A 683 12.96 11.50 22.84
N SER A 684 11.89 10.84 23.27
CA SER A 684 10.99 11.44 24.27
C SER A 684 11.77 11.51 25.58
N GLY A 685 12.04 12.73 26.04
CA GLY A 685 12.64 12.99 27.35
C GLY A 685 11.71 12.61 28.50
#